data_AF-A0A920LRX2-F1
#
_entry.id   AF-A0A920LRX2-F1
#
_cell.length_a   1.000
_cell.length_b   1.000
_cell.length_c   1.000
_cell.angle_alpha   90.00
_cell.angle_beta   90.00
_cell.angle_gamma   90.00
#
_symmetry.space_group_name_H-M   'P 1'
#
loop_
_entity.id
_entity.type
_entity.pdbx_description
1 polymer ?
#
loop_
_entity_poly.entity_id
_entity_poly.type
_entity_poly.pdbx_seq_one_letter_code
_entity_poly.pdbx_strand_id
1 'polypeptide(L)'
;MLVAMLVIVGLLLKTALGVFSILLISVLSALVSLGALGWSFIPLNSATAVAPLMIITLAVASTVHILSSVRQTMVETTDRKIWAKKAISDHGLAISVAVFTTAIGFLSLNFSISPPFRQLGNMVAAGMVGIWVFTMFLLPALICWMPIRQAKASALTDSLIMALCEWVIRYQKNLLIFIPIVVICFMAGITQIKLEDDFIRYFDERFEIRQANDFYEDNIGGLNVMEYPVETGIESGINSIEYLEKVESFTSFLRNQPEISNVRSITDIIKQLNQNMNGDDSSFYKLPDTDEEASQYLFLYELSLGYGMDLTDQINVDRSAVRITAYVPRTTTAELQELDSRVQNWFKKNAPELQSPVTGQTHVYTMISAKDVPAMLQGTTLALIFISGVILLVLRNIKLGLISLIPNLVPAAMAFGLWGYSVGSVTLAVSIVVAMTLGIVVDDTVHFILKYADARKRGASAENAVRHAFQKVGMALTITSFALVVGFIILGQSGFAVNRDLARLTAVTLTAALFIDFLFLPPLLIWVEKMRKDSLFKNVKLLLPVGCLLLLPIMLSIKPVFASNEKGLEIAEETSKRDDGFINFTVEGQMILKNKAGKESLRKFKTTTLENPDPREGDKGIIVFLEPRDVKGTSLLTHSKIEPEDDSQWIFLPAIKRVKRISSSNRTGKFVSSEFSYEDLGSEEVMDNEHIWLLDLPCPTDAELTCAKVESRPKNPRSGYSKRVSYTDLDQYRVHRIEFYNRRGDLEKILTFTDFKLYLEQYWRAHEMEMENIQTGKSTTLSWNEYKFRVDISERDFTPQALERSSR
;
A
#
# COMPACT_ATOMS: atom_id res chain seq x y z
N MET A 1 -13.01 -4.09 24.50
CA MET A 1 -11.86 -3.95 25.43
C MET A 1 -12.10 -2.91 26.52
N LEU A 2 -11.96 -1.60 26.26
CA LEU A 2 -11.91 -0.54 27.31
C LEU A 2 -12.98 -0.64 28.41
N VAL A 3 -14.25 -0.76 28.03
CA VAL A 3 -15.37 -0.85 28.98
C VAL A 3 -15.18 -2.00 29.97
N ALA A 4 -14.75 -3.18 29.52
CA ALA A 4 -14.50 -4.33 30.38
C ALA A 4 -13.34 -4.06 31.37
N MET A 5 -12.27 -3.41 30.92
CA MET A 5 -11.16 -3.02 31.81
C MET A 5 -11.62 -2.04 32.89
N LEU A 6 -12.38 -1.00 32.52
CA LEU A 6 -12.90 -0.01 33.48
C LEU A 6 -13.89 -0.63 34.46
N VAL A 7 -14.70 -1.60 34.03
CA VAL A 7 -15.59 -2.37 34.91
C VAL A 7 -14.80 -3.23 35.88
N ILE A 8 -13.82 -4.01 35.41
CA ILE A 8 -12.95 -4.85 36.26
C ILE A 8 -12.21 -4.01 37.30
N VAL A 9 -11.53 -2.94 36.84
CA VAL A 9 -10.79 -2.04 37.72
C VAL A 9 -11.73 -1.30 38.67
N GLY A 10 -12.94 -0.92 38.23
CA GLY A 10 -13.95 -0.30 39.08
C GLY A 10 -14.48 -1.21 40.19
N LEU A 11 -14.73 -2.48 39.88
CA LEU A 11 -15.14 -3.51 40.85
C LEU A 11 -14.04 -3.82 41.86
N LEU A 12 -12.79 -3.91 41.41
CA LEU A 12 -11.65 -4.23 42.26
C LEU A 12 -11.21 -3.02 43.12
N LEU A 13 -11.14 -1.82 42.55
CA LEU A 13 -10.82 -0.57 43.26
C LEU A 13 -12.01 -0.02 44.08
N LYS A 14 -13.25 -0.43 43.80
CA LYS A 14 -14.49 -0.01 44.50
C LYS A 14 -14.68 1.52 44.56
N THR A 15 -14.29 2.24 43.51
CA THR A 15 -14.43 3.71 43.44
C THR A 15 -14.80 4.20 42.03
N ALA A 16 -16.00 4.77 41.88
CA ALA A 16 -16.43 5.37 40.62
C ALA A 16 -15.60 6.61 40.23
N LEU A 17 -15.18 7.41 41.22
CA LEU A 17 -14.31 8.58 40.98
C LEU A 17 -12.91 8.16 40.54
N GLY A 18 -12.38 7.03 41.02
CA GLY A 18 -11.12 6.48 40.53
C GLY A 18 -11.21 5.99 39.08
N VAL A 19 -12.31 5.31 38.71
CA VAL A 19 -12.58 4.91 37.31
C VAL A 19 -12.70 6.13 36.39
N PHE A 20 -13.35 7.20 36.83
CA PHE A 20 -13.39 8.46 36.09
C PHE A 20 -11.99 9.05 35.87
N SER A 21 -11.14 9.10 36.91
CA SER A 21 -9.76 9.57 36.76
C SER A 21 -8.95 8.72 35.77
N ILE A 22 -9.11 7.39 35.80
CA ILE A 22 -8.48 6.48 34.83
C ILE A 22 -8.93 6.81 33.41
N LEU A 23 -10.24 6.91 33.17
CA LEU A 23 -10.79 7.23 31.85
C LEU A 23 -10.28 8.59 31.35
N LEU A 24 -10.31 9.62 32.20
CA LEU A 24 -9.86 10.98 31.85
C LEU A 24 -8.38 11.00 31.45
N ILE A 25 -7.50 10.38 32.25
CA ILE A 25 -6.06 10.29 31.96
C ILE A 25 -5.83 9.52 30.65
N SER A 26 -6.51 8.38 30.48
CA SER A 26 -6.38 7.53 29.29
C SER A 26 -6.78 8.26 28.01
N VAL A 27 -7.89 9.02 28.04
CA VAL A 27 -8.36 9.81 26.90
C VAL A 27 -7.42 10.97 26.62
N LEU A 28 -6.96 11.71 27.63
CA LEU A 28 -6.01 12.81 27.44
C LEU A 28 -4.68 12.33 26.85
N SER A 29 -4.15 11.19 27.31
CA SER A 29 -2.95 10.59 26.73
C SER A 29 -3.13 10.13 25.28
N ALA A 30 -4.30 9.57 24.95
CA ALA A 30 -4.63 9.23 23.56
C ALA A 30 -4.77 10.47 22.67
N LEU A 31 -5.29 11.58 23.20
CA LEU A 31 -5.36 12.87 22.49
C LEU A 31 -3.98 13.50 22.27
N VAL A 32 -3.03 13.38 23.22
CA VAL A 32 -1.62 13.80 23.00
C VAL A 32 -1.01 13.04 21.82
N SER A 33 -1.28 11.74 21.74
CA SER A 33 -0.78 10.88 20.67
C SER A 33 -1.39 11.19 19.30
N LEU A 34 -2.72 11.34 19.22
CA LEU A 34 -3.41 11.77 18.00
C LEU A 34 -3.00 13.18 17.57
N GLY A 35 -2.78 14.09 18.54
CA GLY A 35 -2.27 15.44 18.30
C GLY A 35 -0.86 15.44 17.72
N ALA A 36 0.04 14.58 18.21
CA ALA A 36 1.39 14.42 17.67
C ALA A 36 1.37 13.88 16.23
N LEU A 37 0.48 12.93 15.91
CA LEU A 37 0.28 12.41 14.56
C LEU A 37 -0.26 13.50 13.62
N GLY A 38 -1.28 14.25 14.06
CA GLY A 38 -1.86 15.36 13.31
C GLY A 38 -0.87 16.50 13.03
N TRP A 39 -0.07 16.88 14.04
CA TRP A 39 0.99 17.89 13.87
C TRP A 39 2.09 17.42 12.89
N SER A 40 2.32 16.10 12.81
CA SER A 40 3.28 15.50 11.88
C SER A 40 2.74 15.32 10.45
N PHE A 41 1.48 15.68 10.18
CA PHE A 41 0.77 15.45 8.91
C PHE A 41 0.75 13.98 8.44
N ILE A 42 0.86 13.04 9.38
CA ILE A 42 0.86 11.60 9.07
C ILE A 42 -0.61 11.15 9.00
N PRO A 43 -1.08 10.54 7.89
CA PRO A 43 -2.44 10.02 7.81
C PRO A 43 -2.62 8.81 8.73
N LEU A 44 -3.80 8.69 9.33
CA LEU A 44 -4.20 7.46 10.01
C LEU A 44 -4.29 6.31 8.99
N ASN A 45 -3.72 5.17 9.35
CA ASN A 45 -3.69 3.95 8.57
C ASN A 45 -4.05 2.75 9.47
N SER A 46 -4.16 1.56 8.89
CA SER A 46 -4.57 0.34 9.60
C SER A 46 -3.70 0.00 10.83
N ALA A 47 -2.40 0.29 10.79
CA ALA A 47 -1.50 0.07 11.93
C ALA A 47 -1.63 1.18 12.99
N THR A 48 -1.61 2.45 12.58
CA THR A 48 -1.67 3.60 13.52
C THR A 48 -3.04 3.76 14.18
N ALA A 49 -4.12 3.27 13.56
CA ALA A 49 -5.47 3.27 14.14
C ALA A 49 -5.56 2.52 15.49
N VAL A 50 -4.64 1.60 15.79
CA VAL A 50 -4.63 0.82 17.04
C VAL A 50 -3.92 1.56 18.19
N ALA A 51 -3.07 2.55 17.90
CA ALA A 51 -2.28 3.27 18.92
C ALA A 51 -3.11 3.90 20.05
N PRO A 52 -4.23 4.63 19.80
CA PRO A 52 -5.03 5.23 20.87
C PRO A 52 -5.56 4.18 21.85
N LEU A 53 -5.95 3.02 21.33
CA LEU A 53 -6.44 1.89 22.11
C LEU A 53 -5.34 1.32 23.02
N MET A 54 -4.11 1.20 22.51
CA MET A 54 -2.95 0.73 23.27
C MET A 54 -2.53 1.70 24.37
N ILE A 55 -2.49 3.01 24.07
CA ILE A 55 -2.18 4.07 25.05
C ILE A 55 -3.21 4.07 26.18
N ILE A 56 -4.48 3.91 25.84
CA ILE A 56 -5.54 3.77 26.84
C ILE A 56 -5.29 2.56 27.75
N THR A 57 -4.89 1.40 27.23
CA THR A 57 -4.57 0.24 28.08
C THR A 57 -3.38 0.49 29.02
N LEU A 58 -2.33 1.16 28.53
CA LEU A 58 -1.12 1.50 29.29
C LEU A 58 -1.42 2.55 30.38
N ALA A 59 -2.27 3.52 30.09
CA ALA A 59 -2.70 4.55 31.04
C ALA A 59 -3.45 3.98 32.25
N VAL A 60 -4.22 2.89 32.05
CA VAL A 60 -4.89 2.17 33.14
C VAL A 60 -3.87 1.64 34.15
N ALA A 61 -2.77 1.02 33.69
CA ALA A 61 -1.78 0.40 34.57
C ALA A 61 -1.14 1.42 35.53
N SER A 62 -0.52 2.47 34.99
CA SER A 62 0.12 3.53 35.78
C SER A 62 -0.84 4.23 36.74
N THR A 63 -2.10 4.45 36.32
CA THR A 63 -3.12 5.07 37.17
C THR A 63 -3.57 4.15 38.31
N VAL A 64 -3.71 2.84 38.07
CA VAL A 64 -4.08 1.84 39.09
C VAL A 64 -3.03 1.75 40.20
N HIS A 65 -1.73 1.84 39.90
CA HIS A 65 -0.69 1.87 40.93
C HIS A 65 -0.85 3.04 41.91
N ILE A 66 -1.10 4.26 41.41
CA ILE A 66 -1.36 5.43 42.27
C ILE A 66 -2.67 5.26 43.06
N LEU A 67 -3.76 4.86 42.41
CA LEU A 67 -5.07 4.71 43.08
C LEU A 67 -5.08 3.59 44.14
N SER A 68 -4.34 2.50 43.91
CA SER A 68 -4.12 1.44 44.90
C SER A 68 -3.38 1.96 46.13
N SER A 69 -2.30 2.72 45.93
CA SER A 69 -1.51 3.33 47.01
C SER A 69 -2.31 4.38 47.82
N VAL A 70 -3.13 5.17 47.12
CA VAL A 70 -4.12 6.07 47.74
C VAL A 70 -5.10 5.28 48.60
N ARG A 71 -5.67 4.17 48.08
CA ARG A 71 -6.59 3.30 48.84
C ARG A 71 -5.96 2.65 50.06
N GLN A 72 -4.68 2.26 50.01
CA GLN A 72 -3.94 1.80 51.19
C GLN A 72 -3.81 2.92 52.23
N THR A 73 -3.42 4.12 51.80
CA THR A 73 -3.20 5.28 52.69
C THR A 73 -4.50 5.83 53.29
N MET A 74 -5.63 5.70 52.58
CA MET A 74 -6.97 6.04 53.05
C MET A 74 -7.40 5.30 54.33
N VAL A 75 -6.80 4.14 54.62
CA VAL A 75 -7.07 3.40 55.88
C VAL A 75 -6.30 4.00 57.06
N GLU A 76 -5.16 4.66 56.81
CA GLU A 76 -4.29 5.25 57.84
C GLU A 76 -4.69 6.70 58.21
N THR A 77 -5.21 7.48 57.25
CA THR A 77 -5.52 8.91 57.45
C THR A 77 -6.64 9.39 56.54
N THR A 78 -7.30 10.50 56.92
CA THR A 78 -8.35 11.17 56.13
C THR A 78 -7.83 12.31 55.23
N ASP A 79 -6.55 12.71 55.34
CA ASP A 79 -6.00 13.82 54.56
C ASP A 79 -5.58 13.39 53.14
N ARG A 80 -6.33 13.87 52.14
CA ARG A 80 -6.10 13.62 50.71
C ARG A 80 -4.73 14.11 50.22
N LYS A 81 -4.16 15.16 50.82
CA LYS A 81 -2.82 15.64 50.49
C LYS A 81 -1.76 14.62 50.90
N ILE A 82 -1.96 13.95 52.04
CA ILE A 82 -1.08 12.85 52.48
C ILE A 82 -1.26 11.64 51.56
N TRP A 83 -2.49 11.32 51.12
CA TRP A 83 -2.73 10.24 50.16
C TRP A 83 -1.94 10.46 48.86
N ALA A 84 -2.09 11.63 48.24
CA ALA A 84 -1.43 11.99 47.00
C ALA A 84 0.11 12.03 47.15
N LYS A 85 0.62 12.66 48.22
CA LYS A 85 2.06 12.74 48.51
C LYS A 85 2.68 11.35 48.74
N LYS A 86 2.01 10.48 49.50
CA LYS A 86 2.49 9.11 49.77
C LYS A 86 2.45 8.26 48.51
N ALA A 87 1.39 8.33 47.69
CA ALA A 87 1.32 7.58 46.44
C ALA A 87 2.42 7.96 45.44
N ILE A 88 2.68 9.26 45.24
CA ILE A 88 3.78 9.72 44.39
C ILE A 88 5.14 9.35 44.98
N SER A 89 5.34 9.51 46.29
CA SER A 89 6.59 9.11 46.96
C SER A 89 6.86 7.61 46.90
N ASP A 90 5.81 6.77 46.94
CA ASP A 90 5.94 5.31 46.91
C ASP A 90 6.07 4.77 45.47
N HIS A 91 5.38 5.33 44.47
CA HIS A 91 5.27 4.73 43.13
C HIS A 91 5.81 5.59 41.98
N GLY A 92 6.05 6.90 42.19
CA GLY A 92 6.39 7.84 41.12
C GLY A 92 7.69 7.50 40.37
N LEU A 93 8.72 7.00 41.06
CA LEU A 93 9.95 6.54 40.40
C LEU A 93 9.71 5.30 39.53
N ALA A 94 8.94 4.33 40.02
CA ALA A 94 8.65 3.09 39.30
C ALA A 94 7.83 3.36 38.03
N ILE A 95 6.73 4.12 38.16
CA ILE A 95 5.90 4.54 37.03
C ILE A 95 6.71 5.35 36.01
N SER A 96 7.59 6.25 36.47
CA SER A 96 8.46 7.00 35.55
C SER A 96 9.34 6.06 34.72
N VAL A 97 10.01 5.11 35.37
CA VAL A 97 10.84 4.11 34.67
C VAL A 97 9.99 3.31 33.69
N ALA A 98 8.89 2.71 34.15
CA ALA A 98 8.01 1.88 33.34
C ALA A 98 7.49 2.61 32.09
N VAL A 99 7.04 3.86 32.24
CA VAL A 99 6.52 4.66 31.12
C VAL A 99 7.63 5.00 30.11
N PHE A 100 8.85 5.35 30.57
CA PHE A 100 9.98 5.58 29.67
C PHE A 100 10.51 4.29 29.02
N THR A 101 10.56 3.17 29.73
CA THR A 101 10.96 1.88 29.15
C THR A 101 9.92 1.37 28.14
N THR A 102 8.64 1.59 28.40
CA THR A 102 7.56 1.33 27.43
C THR A 102 7.74 2.19 26.17
N ALA A 103 8.00 3.50 26.33
CA ALA A 103 8.26 4.38 25.20
C ALA A 103 9.48 3.93 24.38
N ILE A 104 10.58 3.50 25.03
CA ILE A 104 11.75 2.91 24.35
C ILE A 104 11.39 1.63 23.60
N GLY A 105 10.56 0.75 24.20
CA GLY A 105 10.04 -0.45 23.55
C GLY A 105 9.28 -0.13 22.26
N PHE A 106 8.41 0.88 22.28
CA PHE A 106 7.70 1.33 21.07
C PHE A 106 8.59 2.06 20.06
N LEU A 107 9.56 2.86 20.51
CA LEU A 107 10.52 3.51 19.62
C LEU A 107 11.39 2.50 18.87
N SER A 108 11.53 1.26 19.36
CA SER A 108 12.19 0.17 18.65
C SER A 108 11.50 -0.20 17.32
N LEU A 109 10.22 0.12 17.15
CA LEU A 109 9.52 -0.03 15.87
C LEU A 109 10.09 0.92 14.79
N ASN A 110 10.94 1.89 15.12
CA ASN A 110 11.66 2.68 14.10
C ASN A 110 12.71 1.87 13.32
N PHE A 111 13.08 0.66 13.77
CA PHE A 111 13.89 -0.29 12.99
C PHE A 111 13.10 -0.93 11.84
N SER A 112 11.76 -0.79 11.82
CA SER A 112 10.91 -1.23 10.72
C SER A 112 11.22 -0.47 9.43
N ILE A 113 11.40 -1.17 8.32
CA ILE A 113 11.44 -0.55 6.97
C ILE A 113 10.05 -0.07 6.53
N SER A 114 8.97 -0.67 7.04
CA SER A 114 7.60 -0.22 6.79
C SER A 114 7.28 1.07 7.57
N PRO A 115 6.89 2.18 6.89
CA PRO A 115 6.52 3.43 7.56
C PRO A 115 5.39 3.30 8.62
N PRO A 116 4.30 2.52 8.39
CA PRO A 116 3.21 2.41 9.36
C PRO A 116 3.63 1.98 10.78
N PHE A 117 4.62 1.09 10.92
CA PHE A 117 5.07 0.64 12.25
C PHE A 117 6.02 1.64 12.91
N ARG A 118 6.85 2.36 12.14
CA ARG A 118 7.61 3.51 12.67
C ARG A 118 6.67 4.57 13.21
N GLN A 119 5.62 4.88 12.46
CA GLN A 119 4.57 5.82 12.85
C GLN A 119 3.82 5.35 14.10
N LEU A 120 3.42 4.07 14.17
CA LEU A 120 2.82 3.45 15.36
C LEU A 120 3.72 3.60 16.60
N GLY A 121 5.02 3.28 16.48
CA GLY A 121 5.98 3.40 17.57
C GLY A 121 6.12 4.82 18.10
N ASN A 122 6.28 5.80 17.20
CA ASN A 122 6.39 7.22 17.55
C ASN A 122 5.08 7.76 18.16
N MET A 123 3.93 7.35 17.61
CA MET A 123 2.61 7.72 18.08
C MET A 123 2.34 7.20 19.50
N VAL A 124 2.68 5.94 19.79
CA VAL A 124 2.55 5.38 21.15
C VAL A 124 3.55 6.03 22.11
N ALA A 125 4.80 6.27 21.69
CA ALA A 125 5.80 6.96 22.53
C ALA A 125 5.36 8.38 22.94
N ALA A 126 4.73 9.15 22.05
CA ALA A 126 4.12 10.44 22.39
C ALA A 126 2.97 10.28 23.41
N GLY A 127 2.13 9.25 23.24
CA GLY A 127 1.09 8.89 24.21
C GLY A 127 1.65 8.52 25.59
N MET A 128 2.78 7.81 25.65
CA MET A 128 3.49 7.50 26.89
C MET A 128 3.96 8.75 27.63
N VAL A 129 4.49 9.75 26.92
CA VAL A 129 4.83 11.05 27.53
C VAL A 129 3.57 11.71 28.12
N GLY A 130 2.44 11.65 27.42
CA GLY A 130 1.13 12.05 27.96
C GLY A 130 0.76 11.31 29.25
N ILE A 131 0.87 9.97 29.27
CA ILE A 131 0.61 9.15 30.48
C ILE A 131 1.48 9.62 31.65
N TRP A 132 2.78 9.83 31.43
CA TRP A 132 3.68 10.30 32.47
C TRP A 132 3.23 11.65 33.04
N VAL A 133 2.98 12.65 32.17
CA VAL A 133 2.56 13.99 32.61
C VAL A 133 1.23 13.93 33.38
N PHE A 134 0.21 13.27 32.84
CA PHE A 134 -1.10 13.23 33.49
C PHE A 134 -1.11 12.38 34.77
N THR A 135 -0.31 11.31 34.85
CA THR A 135 -0.20 10.48 36.07
C THR A 135 0.62 11.16 37.17
N MET A 136 1.68 11.92 36.83
CA MET A 136 2.53 12.59 37.82
C MET A 136 1.96 13.92 38.32
N PHE A 137 1.24 14.68 37.48
CA PHE A 137 0.81 16.03 37.80
C PHE A 137 -0.71 16.16 37.93
N LEU A 138 -1.48 15.68 36.95
CA LEU A 138 -2.94 15.84 36.94
C LEU A 138 -3.63 14.91 37.96
N LEU A 139 -3.22 13.63 38.04
CA LEU A 139 -3.83 12.66 38.95
C LEU A 139 -3.72 13.05 40.44
N PRO A 140 -2.56 13.49 40.97
CA PRO A 140 -2.47 13.99 42.36
C PRO A 140 -3.35 15.21 42.63
N ALA A 141 -3.49 16.12 41.65
CA ALA A 141 -4.39 17.28 41.76
C ALA A 141 -5.86 16.83 41.83
N LEU A 142 -6.27 15.89 40.98
CA LEU A 142 -7.61 15.28 41.00
C LEU A 142 -7.89 14.57 42.34
N ILE A 143 -6.93 13.81 42.88
CA ILE A 143 -7.07 13.14 44.20
C ILE A 143 -7.27 14.16 45.33
N CYS A 144 -6.55 15.29 45.30
CA CYS A 144 -6.71 16.34 46.29
C CYS A 144 -8.08 17.05 46.18
N TRP A 145 -8.53 17.31 44.95
CA TRP A 145 -9.75 18.07 44.66
C TRP A 145 -11.03 17.24 44.85
N MET A 146 -11.09 16.04 44.25
CA MET A 146 -12.30 15.22 44.18
C MET A 146 -12.68 14.62 45.55
N PRO A 147 -13.99 14.54 45.89
CA PRO A 147 -14.47 14.00 47.16
C PRO A 147 -14.48 12.46 47.17
N ILE A 148 -13.30 11.85 47.05
CA ILE A 148 -13.13 10.39 47.13
C ILE A 148 -13.51 9.92 48.55
N ARG A 149 -14.54 9.08 48.67
CA ARG A 149 -14.97 8.50 49.95
C ARG A 149 -13.87 7.58 50.50
N GLN A 150 -13.61 7.70 51.80
CA GLN A 150 -12.65 6.84 52.50
C GLN A 150 -13.06 5.36 52.39
N ALA A 151 -12.14 4.50 51.97
CA ALA A 151 -12.37 3.07 51.89
C ALA A 151 -12.11 2.42 53.25
N LYS A 152 -12.95 1.47 53.63
CA LYS A 152 -12.67 0.56 54.75
C LYS A 152 -11.66 -0.50 54.30
N ALA A 153 -10.88 -1.03 55.25
CA ALA A 153 -9.87 -2.06 54.98
C ALA A 153 -10.45 -3.26 54.22
N SER A 154 -9.74 -3.71 53.17
CA SER A 154 -10.20 -4.75 52.24
C SER A 154 -9.54 -6.08 52.56
N ALA A 155 -9.83 -6.63 53.74
CA ALA A 155 -9.12 -7.78 54.31
C ALA A 155 -8.96 -8.97 53.34
N LEU A 156 -9.95 -9.23 52.49
CA LEU A 156 -10.02 -10.42 51.66
C LEU A 156 -8.96 -10.46 50.54
N THR A 157 -8.84 -9.40 49.73
CA THR A 157 -7.85 -9.34 48.63
C THR A 157 -6.41 -9.29 49.15
N ASP A 158 -6.16 -8.46 50.17
CA ASP A 158 -4.83 -8.34 50.76
C ASP A 158 -4.38 -9.66 51.42
N SER A 159 -5.31 -10.41 52.04
CA SER A 159 -5.03 -11.72 52.63
C SER A 159 -4.67 -12.79 51.58
N LEU A 160 -5.32 -12.81 50.41
CA LEU A 160 -5.02 -13.76 49.34
C LEU A 160 -3.61 -13.56 48.76
N ILE A 161 -3.22 -12.30 48.57
CA ILE A 161 -1.89 -11.94 48.04
C ILE A 161 -0.79 -12.28 49.05
N MET A 162 -1.04 -12.05 50.34
CA MET A 162 -0.10 -12.47 51.39
C MET A 162 -0.05 -13.99 51.57
N ALA A 163 -1.17 -14.70 51.39
CA ALA A 163 -1.18 -16.17 51.38
C ALA A 163 -0.36 -16.74 50.21
N LEU A 164 -0.47 -16.15 49.01
CA LEU A 164 0.37 -16.47 47.86
C LEU A 164 1.85 -16.18 48.17
N CYS A 165 2.17 -15.04 48.78
CA CYS A 165 3.53 -14.68 49.17
C CYS A 165 4.17 -15.73 50.11
N GLU A 166 3.47 -16.14 51.18
CA GLU A 166 3.99 -17.16 52.11
C GLU A 166 4.08 -18.54 51.45
N TRP A 167 3.19 -18.88 50.51
CA TRP A 167 3.29 -20.10 49.72
C TRP A 167 4.54 -20.10 48.82
N VAL A 168 4.80 -19.01 48.11
CA VAL A 168 6.00 -18.84 47.26
C VAL A 168 7.28 -18.92 48.09
N ILE A 169 7.33 -18.27 49.27
CA ILE A 169 8.49 -18.33 50.17
C ILE A 169 8.69 -19.75 50.72
N ARG A 170 7.61 -20.47 51.06
CA ARG A 170 7.67 -21.86 51.56
C ARG A 170 8.20 -22.83 50.51
N TYR A 171 7.75 -22.72 49.27
CA TYR A 171 8.13 -23.64 48.17
C TYR A 171 9.24 -23.10 47.26
N GLN A 172 9.94 -22.03 47.67
CA GLN A 172 10.95 -21.32 46.86
C GLN A 172 11.98 -22.23 46.16
N LYS A 173 12.45 -23.30 46.82
CA LYS A 173 13.44 -24.23 46.22
C LYS A 173 12.86 -25.05 45.06
N ASN A 174 11.61 -25.50 45.19
CA ASN A 174 10.94 -26.29 44.17
C ASN A 174 10.57 -25.41 42.97
N LEU A 175 10.08 -24.20 43.23
CA LEU A 175 9.77 -23.21 42.19
C LEU A 175 11.00 -22.82 41.37
N LEU A 176 12.15 -22.62 42.03
CA LEU A 176 13.42 -22.28 41.37
C LEU A 176 13.91 -23.35 40.37
N ILE A 177 13.48 -24.61 40.52
CA ILE A 177 13.85 -25.71 39.62
C ILE A 177 12.74 -25.99 38.60
N PHE A 178 11.49 -26.05 39.05
CA PHE A 178 10.35 -26.43 38.21
C PHE A 178 10.00 -25.36 37.18
N ILE A 179 10.02 -24.07 37.55
CA ILE A 179 9.63 -23.01 36.61
C ILE A 179 10.60 -22.92 35.41
N PRO A 180 11.94 -22.98 35.56
CA PRO A 180 12.85 -23.08 34.41
C PRO A 180 12.58 -24.26 33.47
N ILE A 181 12.17 -25.43 33.99
CA ILE A 181 11.82 -26.59 33.14
C ILE A 181 10.56 -26.28 32.31
N VAL A 182 9.54 -25.68 32.92
CA VAL A 182 8.32 -25.23 32.22
C VAL A 182 8.66 -24.17 31.16
N VAL A 183 9.53 -23.20 31.49
CA VAL A 183 10.02 -22.17 30.56
C VAL A 183 10.71 -22.80 29.34
N ILE A 184 11.65 -23.72 29.57
CA ILE A 184 12.38 -24.42 28.49
C ILE A 184 11.41 -25.24 27.61
N CYS A 185 10.42 -25.90 28.22
CA CYS A 185 9.41 -26.67 27.50
C CYS A 185 8.58 -25.80 26.54
N PHE A 186 8.12 -24.63 26.98
CA PHE A 186 7.47 -23.66 26.09
C PHE A 186 8.45 -23.12 25.04
N MET A 187 9.64 -22.66 25.44
CA MET A 187 10.63 -22.06 24.53
C MET A 187 11.09 -23.00 23.42
N ALA A 188 11.07 -24.33 23.61
CA ALA A 188 11.38 -25.28 22.55
C ALA A 188 10.47 -25.14 21.32
N GLY A 189 9.23 -24.66 21.48
CA GLY A 189 8.30 -24.39 20.38
C GLY A 189 8.74 -23.25 19.46
N ILE A 190 9.65 -22.37 19.89
CA ILE A 190 10.24 -21.31 19.04
C ILE A 190 10.93 -21.93 17.81
N THR A 191 11.47 -23.13 17.93
CA THR A 191 12.13 -23.84 16.81
C THR A 191 11.18 -24.25 15.68
N GLN A 192 9.86 -24.20 15.90
CA GLN A 192 8.84 -24.51 14.90
C GLN A 192 8.34 -23.26 14.15
N ILE A 193 8.81 -22.06 14.52
CA ILE A 193 8.39 -20.81 13.91
C ILE A 193 8.98 -20.63 12.50
N LYS A 194 8.09 -20.39 11.54
CA LYS A 194 8.42 -19.91 10.18
C LYS A 194 8.03 -18.44 10.01
N LEU A 195 8.69 -17.76 9.07
CA LEU A 195 8.32 -16.41 8.63
C LEU A 195 7.44 -16.52 7.39
N GLU A 196 6.16 -16.23 7.55
CA GLU A 196 5.14 -16.33 6.51
C GLU A 196 4.19 -15.15 6.67
N ASP A 197 3.76 -14.54 5.57
CA ASP A 197 2.80 -13.45 5.59
C ASP A 197 1.84 -13.49 4.41
N ASP A 198 0.55 -13.24 4.68
CA ASP A 198 -0.52 -13.26 3.69
C ASP A 198 -1.61 -12.27 4.08
N PHE A 199 -1.66 -11.17 3.32
CA PHE A 199 -2.57 -10.04 3.51
C PHE A 199 -4.03 -10.38 3.21
N ILE A 200 -4.29 -11.41 2.41
CA ILE A 200 -5.65 -11.85 2.08
C ILE A 200 -6.19 -12.72 3.23
N ARG A 201 -5.34 -13.60 3.77
CA ARG A 201 -5.62 -14.41 4.98
C ARG A 201 -5.66 -13.57 6.26
N TYR A 202 -5.44 -12.25 6.18
CA TYR A 202 -5.75 -11.34 7.29
C TYR A 202 -7.25 -11.16 7.55
N PHE A 203 -8.12 -11.36 6.56
CA PHE A 203 -9.56 -11.37 6.79
C PHE A 203 -10.02 -12.79 7.06
N ASP A 204 -10.83 -13.00 8.10
CA ASP A 204 -11.45 -14.31 8.30
C ASP A 204 -12.58 -14.60 7.29
N GLU A 205 -13.01 -15.86 7.25
CA GLU A 205 -13.99 -16.38 6.29
C GLU A 205 -15.37 -15.72 6.38
N ARG A 206 -15.64 -14.85 7.37
CA ARG A 206 -16.91 -14.10 7.46
C ARG A 206 -16.95 -12.90 6.51
N PHE A 207 -15.81 -12.46 5.98
CA PHE A 207 -15.74 -11.34 5.05
C PHE A 207 -15.90 -11.81 3.60
N GLU A 208 -16.78 -11.16 2.85
CA GLU A 208 -17.04 -11.45 1.43
C GLU A 208 -15.77 -11.42 0.58
N ILE A 209 -14.87 -10.45 0.81
CA ILE A 209 -13.58 -10.35 0.11
C ILE A 209 -12.69 -11.59 0.32
N ARG A 210 -12.76 -12.23 1.50
CA ARG A 210 -12.02 -13.46 1.80
C ARG A 210 -12.60 -14.63 1.02
N GLN A 211 -13.92 -14.81 1.07
CA GLN A 211 -14.64 -15.86 0.35
C GLN A 211 -14.46 -15.75 -1.17
N ALA A 212 -14.56 -14.52 -1.71
CA ALA A 212 -14.39 -14.25 -3.14
C ALA A 212 -12.96 -14.55 -3.61
N ASN A 213 -11.94 -14.20 -2.84
CA ASN A 213 -10.57 -14.56 -3.18
C ASN A 213 -10.32 -16.07 -3.10
N ASP A 214 -10.80 -16.74 -2.06
CA ASP A 214 -10.62 -18.21 -1.95
C ASP A 214 -11.30 -18.93 -3.11
N PHE A 215 -12.49 -18.50 -3.52
CA PHE A 215 -13.12 -19.00 -4.74
C PHE A 215 -12.26 -18.73 -6.00
N TYR A 216 -11.65 -17.54 -6.12
CA TYR A 216 -10.79 -17.19 -7.25
C TYR A 216 -9.46 -17.99 -7.26
N GLU A 217 -8.83 -18.21 -6.10
CA GLU A 217 -7.68 -19.11 -5.95
C GLU A 217 -8.03 -20.54 -6.39
N ASP A 218 -9.17 -21.06 -5.96
CA ASP A 218 -9.51 -22.47 -6.12
C ASP A 218 -10.09 -22.81 -7.50
N ASN A 219 -10.61 -21.82 -8.25
CA ASN A 219 -11.29 -22.04 -9.53
C ASN A 219 -10.62 -21.36 -10.73
N ILE A 220 -9.83 -20.29 -10.53
CA ILE A 220 -9.32 -19.42 -11.60
C ILE A 220 -7.78 -19.27 -11.56
N GLY A 221 -7.12 -19.73 -10.50
CA GLY A 221 -5.65 -19.80 -10.41
C GLY A 221 -4.99 -18.72 -9.53
N GLY A 222 -5.78 -17.90 -8.83
CA GLY A 222 -5.32 -16.97 -7.79
C GLY A 222 -4.99 -15.54 -8.25
N LEU A 223 -5.03 -14.60 -7.29
CA LEU A 223 -4.73 -13.18 -7.53
C LEU A 223 -3.23 -12.83 -7.34
N ASN A 224 -2.45 -13.71 -6.71
CA ASN A 224 -1.03 -13.50 -6.50
C ASN A 224 -0.24 -13.73 -7.79
N VAL A 225 0.63 -12.78 -8.14
CA VAL A 225 1.42 -12.82 -9.38
C VAL A 225 2.87 -12.41 -9.17
N MET A 226 3.77 -13.06 -9.91
CA MET A 226 5.15 -12.63 -10.12
C MET A 226 5.25 -12.09 -11.56
N GLU A 227 5.78 -10.87 -11.68
CA GLU A 227 5.89 -10.18 -12.97
C GLU A 227 7.35 -10.07 -13.39
N TYR A 228 7.64 -10.31 -14.68
CA TYR A 228 8.98 -10.26 -15.25
C TYR A 228 8.99 -9.32 -16.46
N PRO A 229 9.56 -8.10 -16.35
CA PRO A 229 9.84 -7.24 -17.49
C PRO A 229 11.08 -7.76 -18.24
N VAL A 230 10.88 -8.54 -19.30
CA VAL A 230 11.96 -9.12 -20.10
C VAL A 230 12.35 -8.13 -21.20
N GLU A 231 13.45 -7.40 -21.00
CA GLU A 231 13.90 -6.36 -21.92
C GLU A 231 14.89 -6.89 -22.97
N THR A 232 14.80 -6.39 -24.19
CA THR A 232 15.74 -6.62 -25.30
C THR A 232 16.87 -5.59 -25.35
N GLY A 233 16.65 -4.40 -24.78
CA GLY A 233 17.50 -3.23 -24.97
C GLY A 233 17.43 -2.59 -26.37
N ILE A 234 16.57 -3.07 -27.28
CA ILE A 234 16.49 -2.64 -28.69
C ILE A 234 15.06 -2.17 -29.00
N GLU A 235 14.90 -1.00 -29.61
CA GLU A 235 13.57 -0.52 -30.07
C GLU A 235 12.99 -1.51 -31.09
N SER A 236 11.72 -1.88 -30.90
CA SER A 236 11.04 -2.94 -31.68
C SER A 236 11.69 -4.33 -31.65
N GLY A 237 12.64 -4.55 -30.73
CA GLY A 237 13.34 -5.83 -30.59
C GLY A 237 12.45 -7.01 -30.19
N ILE A 238 11.27 -6.77 -29.60
CA ILE A 238 10.34 -7.86 -29.22
C ILE A 238 9.76 -8.61 -30.43
N ASN A 239 9.88 -8.05 -31.63
CA ASN A 239 9.39 -8.66 -32.86
C ASN A 239 10.33 -9.75 -33.39
N SER A 240 11.56 -9.89 -32.88
CA SER A 240 12.51 -10.88 -33.43
C SER A 240 12.17 -12.30 -32.98
N ILE A 241 12.28 -13.26 -33.91
CA ILE A 241 12.02 -14.67 -33.60
C ILE A 241 13.00 -15.20 -32.56
N GLU A 242 14.30 -14.82 -32.61
CA GLU A 242 15.29 -15.23 -31.60
C GLU A 242 14.90 -14.79 -30.18
N TYR A 243 14.34 -13.59 -30.02
CA TYR A 243 13.85 -13.11 -28.73
C TYR A 243 12.58 -13.87 -28.31
N LEU A 244 11.62 -14.03 -29.22
CA LEU A 244 10.36 -14.71 -28.95
C LEU A 244 10.57 -16.20 -28.58
N GLU A 245 11.56 -16.88 -29.18
CA GLU A 245 11.96 -18.24 -28.80
C GLU A 245 12.50 -18.29 -27.36
N LYS A 246 13.33 -17.33 -26.95
CA LYS A 246 13.83 -17.24 -25.56
C LYS A 246 12.71 -16.92 -24.58
N VAL A 247 11.76 -16.05 -24.93
CA VAL A 247 10.56 -15.75 -24.14
C VAL A 247 9.64 -16.96 -24.03
N GLU A 248 9.44 -17.73 -25.10
CA GLU A 248 8.63 -18.96 -25.08
C GLU A 248 9.31 -20.07 -24.26
N SER A 249 10.63 -20.19 -24.34
CA SER A 249 11.44 -21.10 -23.51
C SER A 249 11.35 -20.73 -22.03
N PHE A 250 11.42 -19.44 -21.68
CA PHE A 250 11.21 -18.96 -20.32
C PHE A 250 9.78 -19.20 -19.82
N THR A 251 8.78 -18.90 -20.66
CA THR A 251 7.35 -19.14 -20.39
C THR A 251 7.10 -20.63 -20.13
N SER A 252 7.71 -21.51 -20.93
CA SER A 252 7.65 -22.97 -20.75
C SER A 252 8.36 -23.42 -19.47
N PHE A 253 9.49 -22.81 -19.09
CA PHE A 253 10.15 -23.08 -17.81
C PHE A 253 9.27 -22.69 -16.61
N LEU A 254 8.63 -21.51 -16.66
CA LEU A 254 7.69 -21.03 -15.64
C LEU A 254 6.48 -21.97 -15.52
N ARG A 255 5.87 -22.40 -16.63
CA ARG A 255 4.75 -23.36 -16.67
C ARG A 255 5.08 -24.72 -16.05
N ASN A 256 6.35 -25.08 -15.92
CA ASN A 256 6.82 -26.33 -15.32
C ASN A 256 7.18 -26.19 -13.82
N GLN A 257 6.99 -25.03 -13.19
CA GLN A 257 7.21 -24.85 -11.75
C GLN A 257 5.97 -25.29 -10.94
N PRO A 258 6.12 -26.03 -9.83
CA PRO A 258 4.98 -26.55 -9.08
C PRO A 258 4.13 -25.46 -8.40
N GLU A 259 4.68 -24.27 -8.16
CA GLU A 259 4.00 -23.14 -7.55
C GLU A 259 3.22 -22.27 -8.56
N ILE A 260 3.41 -22.48 -9.87
CA ILE A 260 2.82 -21.64 -10.93
C ILE A 260 1.59 -22.33 -11.52
N SER A 261 0.43 -21.67 -11.44
CA SER A 261 -0.84 -22.19 -11.99
C SER A 261 -1.02 -21.85 -13.47
N ASN A 262 -0.60 -20.67 -13.88
CA ASN A 262 -0.71 -20.16 -15.25
C ASN A 262 0.38 -19.13 -15.54
N VAL A 263 0.71 -18.93 -16.82
CA VAL A 263 1.63 -17.89 -17.29
C VAL A 263 1.02 -17.19 -18.49
N ARG A 264 0.84 -15.87 -18.38
CA ARG A 264 0.44 -14.97 -19.48
C ARG A 264 1.71 -14.43 -20.15
N SER A 265 1.84 -14.69 -21.45
CA SER A 265 2.94 -14.23 -22.31
C SER A 265 2.39 -13.73 -23.65
N ILE A 266 3.07 -12.76 -24.26
CA ILE A 266 2.76 -12.31 -25.63
C ILE A 266 2.98 -13.42 -26.67
N THR A 267 3.83 -14.40 -26.37
CA THR A 267 4.13 -15.50 -27.30
C THR A 267 2.90 -16.38 -27.57
N ASP A 268 1.98 -16.54 -26.60
CA ASP A 268 0.73 -17.27 -26.83
C ASP A 268 -0.19 -16.54 -27.81
N ILE A 269 -0.27 -15.21 -27.72
CA ILE A 269 -1.00 -14.37 -28.68
C ILE A 269 -0.37 -14.50 -30.07
N ILE A 270 0.96 -14.43 -30.18
CA ILE A 270 1.67 -14.54 -31.46
C ILE A 270 1.50 -15.93 -32.10
N LYS A 271 1.55 -17.02 -31.32
CA LYS A 271 1.24 -18.39 -31.79
C LYS A 271 -0.20 -18.52 -32.28
N GLN A 272 -1.16 -17.96 -31.54
CA GLN A 272 -2.57 -17.98 -31.94
C GLN A 272 -2.83 -17.16 -33.20
N LEU A 273 -2.19 -15.99 -33.35
CA LEU A 273 -2.27 -15.20 -34.58
C LEU A 273 -1.68 -15.95 -35.77
N ASN A 274 -0.55 -16.64 -35.60
CA ASN A 274 0.03 -17.47 -36.66
C ASN A 274 -0.93 -18.59 -37.10
N GLN A 275 -1.58 -19.27 -36.17
CA GLN A 275 -2.65 -20.23 -36.45
C GLN A 275 -3.81 -19.60 -37.24
N ASN A 276 -4.38 -18.49 -36.75
CA ASN A 276 -5.51 -17.81 -37.37
C ASN A 276 -5.18 -17.35 -38.81
N MET A 277 -3.95 -16.88 -39.04
CA MET A 277 -3.49 -16.40 -40.35
C MET A 277 -3.23 -17.53 -41.36
N ASN A 278 -3.06 -18.76 -40.87
CA ASN A 278 -2.92 -19.98 -41.66
C ASN A 278 -4.23 -20.82 -41.70
N GLY A 279 -5.38 -20.19 -41.48
CA GLY A 279 -6.69 -20.83 -41.66
C GLY A 279 -7.11 -21.69 -40.48
N ASP A 280 -6.74 -21.27 -39.27
CA ASP A 280 -7.02 -21.92 -37.98
C ASP A 280 -6.38 -23.33 -37.81
N ASP A 281 -5.44 -23.70 -38.69
CA ASP A 281 -4.74 -24.98 -38.61
C ASP A 281 -3.85 -25.09 -37.36
N SER A 282 -4.17 -26.07 -36.52
CA SER A 282 -3.46 -26.41 -35.28
C SER A 282 -1.95 -26.62 -35.45
N SER A 283 -1.44 -27.03 -36.61
CA SER A 283 0.02 -27.15 -36.80
C SER A 283 0.75 -25.80 -36.85
N PHE A 284 0.00 -24.69 -37.01
CA PHE A 284 0.51 -23.33 -36.98
C PHE A 284 0.38 -22.65 -35.61
N TYR A 285 -0.01 -23.38 -34.55
CA TYR A 285 0.15 -22.91 -33.16
C TYR A 285 1.63 -22.99 -32.71
N LYS A 286 2.47 -22.28 -33.45
CA LYS A 286 3.92 -22.11 -33.26
C LYS A 286 4.27 -20.65 -33.55
N LEU A 287 5.47 -20.21 -33.14
CA LEU A 287 5.95 -18.88 -33.53
C LEU A 287 6.02 -18.79 -35.08
N PRO A 288 5.84 -17.60 -35.67
CA PRO A 288 6.06 -17.36 -37.09
C PRO A 288 7.50 -17.71 -37.51
N ASP A 289 7.72 -17.89 -38.81
CA ASP A 289 9.03 -18.29 -39.33
C ASP A 289 9.93 -17.06 -39.62
N THR A 290 9.40 -15.83 -39.53
CA THR A 290 10.12 -14.57 -39.79
C THR A 290 9.72 -13.42 -38.85
N ASP A 291 10.67 -12.50 -38.61
CA ASP A 291 10.46 -11.27 -37.81
C ASP A 291 9.35 -10.38 -38.40
N GLU A 292 9.29 -10.26 -39.74
CA GLU A 292 8.26 -9.47 -40.44
C GLU A 292 6.84 -10.05 -40.30
N GLU A 293 6.69 -11.38 -40.20
CA GLU A 293 5.38 -11.99 -39.90
C GLU A 293 4.98 -11.72 -38.45
N ALA A 294 5.91 -11.88 -37.51
CA ALA A 294 5.65 -11.60 -36.09
C ALA A 294 5.22 -10.14 -35.86
N SER A 295 5.91 -9.18 -36.49
CA SER A 295 5.52 -7.76 -36.38
C SER A 295 4.17 -7.46 -37.00
N GLN A 296 3.88 -7.98 -38.21
CA GLN A 296 2.63 -7.70 -38.92
C GLN A 296 1.43 -8.38 -38.28
N TYR A 297 1.60 -9.57 -37.69
CA TYR A 297 0.56 -10.23 -36.89
C TYR A 297 0.25 -9.44 -35.62
N LEU A 298 1.28 -9.00 -34.89
CA LEU A 298 1.11 -8.20 -33.68
C LEU A 298 0.44 -6.85 -33.98
N PHE A 299 0.84 -6.20 -35.08
CA PHE A 299 0.24 -4.95 -35.56
C PHE A 299 -1.24 -5.13 -35.96
N LEU A 300 -1.58 -6.18 -36.72
CA LEU A 300 -2.97 -6.49 -37.08
C LEU A 300 -3.84 -6.72 -35.83
N TYR A 301 -3.28 -7.39 -34.83
CA TYR A 301 -3.97 -7.62 -33.57
C TYR A 301 -4.23 -6.31 -32.84
N GLU A 302 -3.24 -5.43 -32.69
CA GLU A 302 -3.41 -4.11 -32.07
C GLU A 302 -4.52 -3.28 -32.73
N LEU A 303 -4.60 -3.27 -34.06
CA LEU A 303 -5.65 -2.55 -34.79
C LEU A 303 -7.05 -3.15 -34.61
N SER A 304 -7.12 -4.39 -34.11
CA SER A 304 -8.38 -5.10 -33.85
C SER A 304 -8.84 -4.96 -32.39
N LEU A 305 -7.97 -4.47 -31.49
CA LEU A 305 -8.25 -4.33 -30.06
C LEU A 305 -9.16 -3.14 -29.76
N GLY A 306 -10.03 -3.31 -28.77
CA GLY A 306 -10.96 -2.27 -28.32
C GLY A 306 -10.43 -1.42 -27.18
N TYR A 307 -11.25 -0.44 -26.78
CA TYR A 307 -10.93 0.45 -25.68
C TYR A 307 -10.60 -0.33 -24.39
N GLY A 308 -9.46 0.01 -23.78
CA GLY A 308 -8.94 -0.67 -22.59
C GLY A 308 -8.39 -2.08 -22.83
N MET A 309 -8.37 -2.58 -24.07
CA MET A 309 -7.75 -3.87 -24.44
C MET A 309 -6.39 -3.70 -25.14
N ASP A 310 -5.78 -2.51 -25.08
CA ASP A 310 -4.48 -2.25 -25.72
C ASP A 310 -3.34 -3.06 -25.10
N LEU A 311 -2.30 -3.33 -25.89
CA LEU A 311 -1.15 -4.13 -25.46
C LEU A 311 -0.19 -3.41 -24.51
N THR A 312 -0.44 -2.17 -24.08
CA THR A 312 0.50 -1.48 -23.17
C THR A 312 0.47 -2.04 -21.74
N ASP A 313 -0.39 -3.04 -21.48
CA ASP A 313 -0.33 -3.92 -20.31
C ASP A 313 0.62 -5.13 -20.49
N GLN A 314 1.17 -5.36 -21.68
CA GLN A 314 2.03 -6.52 -22.00
C GLN A 314 3.34 -6.12 -22.69
N ILE A 315 3.38 -5.00 -23.41
CA ILE A 315 4.58 -4.49 -24.09
C ILE A 315 4.80 -3.01 -23.75
N ASN A 316 6.05 -2.56 -23.72
CA ASN A 316 6.36 -1.15 -23.56
C ASN A 316 6.19 -0.36 -24.89
N VAL A 317 6.12 0.97 -24.80
CA VAL A 317 5.73 1.85 -25.93
C VAL A 317 6.65 1.72 -27.15
N ASP A 318 7.95 1.59 -26.93
CA ASP A 318 8.97 1.42 -27.98
C ASP A 318 9.24 -0.05 -28.33
N ARG A 319 8.39 -0.98 -27.87
CA ARG A 319 8.47 -2.41 -28.20
C ARG A 319 9.86 -3.03 -27.90
N SER A 320 10.51 -2.60 -26.82
CA SER A 320 11.79 -3.14 -26.35
C SER A 320 11.66 -4.11 -25.18
N ALA A 321 10.48 -4.32 -24.61
CA ALA A 321 10.28 -5.20 -23.47
C ALA A 321 8.86 -5.82 -23.43
N VAL A 322 8.79 -7.05 -22.92
CA VAL A 322 7.53 -7.78 -22.65
C VAL A 322 7.37 -7.98 -21.15
N ARG A 323 6.15 -7.74 -20.63
CA ARG A 323 5.74 -8.17 -19.28
C ARG A 323 5.18 -9.59 -19.35
N ILE A 324 5.87 -10.52 -18.69
CA ILE A 324 5.39 -11.89 -18.47
C ILE A 324 4.82 -11.97 -17.05
N THR A 325 3.62 -12.53 -16.91
CA THR A 325 2.92 -12.65 -15.62
C THR A 325 2.72 -14.11 -15.26
N ALA A 326 3.37 -14.58 -14.20
CA ALA A 326 3.18 -15.91 -13.63
C ALA A 326 2.24 -15.84 -12.43
N TYR A 327 1.19 -16.65 -12.42
CA TYR A 327 0.20 -16.73 -11.35
C TYR A 327 0.65 -17.78 -10.32
N VAL A 328 0.73 -17.36 -9.05
CA VAL A 328 1.33 -18.12 -7.94
C VAL A 328 0.34 -18.26 -6.77
N PRO A 329 -0.69 -19.12 -6.89
CA PRO A 329 -1.70 -19.31 -5.85
C PRO A 329 -1.12 -20.03 -4.64
N ARG A 330 -1.54 -19.61 -3.44
CA ARG A 330 -1.23 -20.26 -2.14
C ARG A 330 0.27 -20.44 -1.82
N THR A 331 1.17 -19.78 -2.55
CA THR A 331 2.63 -19.91 -2.38
C THR A 331 3.12 -19.13 -1.16
N THR A 332 3.94 -19.76 -0.31
CA THR A 332 4.50 -19.12 0.89
C THR A 332 5.65 -18.18 0.57
N THR A 333 5.98 -17.29 1.52
CA THR A 333 7.13 -16.36 1.44
C THR A 333 8.45 -17.08 1.12
N ALA A 334 8.67 -18.28 1.66
CA ALA A 334 9.88 -19.06 1.42
C ALA A 334 9.90 -19.69 0.03
N GLU A 335 8.78 -20.28 -0.41
CA GLU A 335 8.65 -20.87 -1.75
C GLU A 335 8.79 -19.81 -2.85
N LEU A 336 8.23 -18.60 -2.66
CA LEU A 336 8.41 -17.48 -3.59
C LEU A 336 9.88 -17.04 -3.73
N GLN A 337 10.65 -17.09 -2.64
CA GLN A 337 12.10 -16.79 -2.67
C GLN A 337 12.91 -17.90 -3.34
N GLU A 338 12.52 -19.16 -3.16
CA GLU A 338 13.14 -20.28 -3.87
C GLU A 338 12.82 -20.24 -5.36
N LEU A 339 11.55 -20.00 -5.73
CA LEU A 339 11.10 -19.83 -7.11
C LEU A 339 11.85 -18.69 -7.83
N ASP A 340 11.96 -17.51 -7.22
CA ASP A 340 12.78 -16.42 -7.79
C ASP A 340 14.24 -16.86 -7.95
N SER A 341 14.81 -17.55 -6.95
CA SER A 341 16.18 -18.08 -7.05
C SER A 341 16.35 -19.06 -8.22
N ARG A 342 15.35 -19.93 -8.48
CA ARG A 342 15.34 -20.85 -9.64
C ARG A 342 15.21 -20.08 -10.96
N VAL A 343 14.37 -19.03 -11.01
CA VAL A 343 14.19 -18.16 -12.19
C VAL A 343 15.46 -17.36 -12.50
N GLN A 344 16.09 -16.71 -11.53
CA GLN A 344 17.33 -15.96 -11.72
C GLN A 344 18.48 -16.87 -12.19
N ASN A 345 18.51 -18.14 -11.74
CA ASN A 345 19.47 -19.12 -12.22
C ASN A 345 19.14 -19.64 -13.63
N TRP A 346 17.86 -19.71 -14.01
CA TRP A 346 17.46 -20.03 -15.38
C TRP A 346 17.94 -18.95 -16.36
N PHE A 347 17.73 -17.66 -16.05
CA PHE A 347 18.20 -16.56 -16.89
C PHE A 347 19.72 -16.61 -17.09
N LYS A 348 20.50 -16.67 -15.99
CA LYS A 348 21.97 -16.75 -16.04
C LYS A 348 22.53 -17.89 -16.91
N LYS A 349 21.77 -18.96 -17.07
CA LYS A 349 22.19 -20.15 -17.85
C LYS A 349 21.73 -20.10 -19.32
N ASN A 350 20.50 -19.63 -19.59
CA ASN A 350 19.86 -19.83 -20.89
C ASN A 350 19.67 -18.52 -21.70
N ALA A 351 19.56 -17.37 -21.02
CA ALA A 351 19.38 -16.06 -21.64
C ALA A 351 19.93 -14.95 -20.70
N PRO A 352 21.24 -14.93 -20.39
CA PRO A 352 21.83 -13.96 -19.47
C PRO A 352 21.67 -12.51 -19.95
N GLU A 353 21.58 -12.29 -21.26
CA GLU A 353 21.32 -11.00 -21.89
C GLU A 353 19.88 -10.49 -21.69
N LEU A 354 18.95 -11.37 -21.33
CA LEU A 354 17.55 -11.04 -21.03
C LEU A 354 17.24 -11.12 -19.53
N GLN A 355 18.25 -11.16 -18.65
CA GLN A 355 18.05 -11.39 -17.22
C GLN A 355 17.14 -10.31 -16.60
N SER A 356 15.95 -10.74 -16.18
CA SER A 356 14.91 -9.87 -15.64
C SER A 356 14.76 -10.02 -14.11
N PRO A 357 14.73 -8.92 -13.33
CA PRO A 357 14.35 -8.96 -11.93
C PRO A 357 12.83 -9.20 -11.80
N VAL A 358 12.42 -10.05 -10.87
CA VAL A 358 10.99 -10.17 -10.54
C VAL A 358 10.46 -8.88 -9.91
N THR A 359 9.21 -8.55 -10.24
CA THR A 359 8.44 -7.46 -9.64
C THR A 359 6.99 -7.90 -9.41
N GLY A 360 6.10 -6.96 -9.15
CA GLY A 360 4.70 -7.20 -8.82
C GLY A 360 4.42 -7.11 -7.31
N GLN A 361 3.15 -6.87 -6.96
CA GLN A 361 2.74 -6.57 -5.59
C GLN A 361 3.07 -7.71 -4.61
N THR A 362 2.85 -8.96 -5.01
CA THR A 362 3.17 -10.16 -4.21
C THR A 362 4.67 -10.24 -3.88
N HIS A 363 5.55 -9.99 -4.86
CA HIS A 363 7.00 -9.98 -4.60
C HIS A 363 7.42 -8.82 -3.69
N VAL A 364 6.91 -7.61 -3.91
CA VAL A 364 7.20 -6.45 -3.05
C VAL A 364 6.83 -6.71 -1.59
N TYR A 365 5.64 -7.26 -1.33
CA TYR A 365 5.23 -7.62 0.04
C TYR A 365 6.04 -8.77 0.65
N THR A 366 6.38 -9.79 -0.15
CA THR A 366 7.28 -10.89 0.24
C THR A 366 8.63 -10.33 0.71
N MET A 367 9.21 -9.40 -0.05
CA MET A 367 10.50 -8.78 0.25
C MET A 367 10.45 -7.77 1.39
N ILE A 368 9.30 -7.12 1.63
CA ILE A 368 9.06 -6.35 2.86
C ILE A 368 9.09 -7.30 4.05
N SER A 369 8.19 -8.29 4.11
CA SER A 369 8.04 -9.17 5.28
C SER A 369 9.32 -9.94 5.62
N ALA A 370 10.04 -10.44 4.61
CA ALA A 370 11.30 -11.15 4.78
C ALA A 370 12.46 -10.28 5.31
N LYS A 371 12.43 -8.95 5.09
CA LYS A 371 13.44 -8.01 5.62
C LYS A 371 13.01 -7.36 6.93
N ASP A 372 11.73 -7.06 7.06
CA ASP A 372 11.18 -6.25 8.15
C ASP A 372 11.07 -7.05 9.45
N VAL A 373 10.60 -8.31 9.40
CA VAL A 373 10.50 -9.14 10.61
C VAL A 373 11.86 -9.36 11.29
N PRO A 374 12.95 -9.74 10.59
CA PRO A 374 14.27 -9.82 11.21
C PRO A 374 14.78 -8.48 11.74
N ALA A 375 14.57 -7.37 11.02
CA ALA A 375 14.98 -6.03 11.46
C ALA A 375 14.26 -5.59 12.74
N MET A 376 12.96 -5.87 12.85
CA MET A 376 12.15 -5.59 14.04
C MET A 376 12.54 -6.46 15.24
N LEU A 377 12.87 -7.73 15.04
CA LEU A 377 13.40 -8.61 16.09
C LEU A 377 14.77 -8.12 16.61
N GLN A 378 15.65 -7.67 15.71
CA GLN A 378 16.93 -7.06 16.08
C GLN A 378 16.73 -5.73 16.83
N GLY A 379 15.85 -4.84 16.32
CA GLY A 379 15.49 -3.59 16.97
C GLY A 379 14.92 -3.78 18.37
N THR A 380 14.05 -4.78 18.55
CA THR A 380 13.49 -5.14 19.86
C THR A 380 14.55 -5.68 20.81
N THR A 381 15.49 -6.48 20.32
CA THR A 381 16.64 -6.98 21.10
C THR A 381 17.53 -5.83 21.56
N LEU A 382 17.75 -4.81 20.73
CA LEU A 382 18.49 -3.62 21.11
C LEU A 382 17.70 -2.77 22.14
N ALA A 383 16.38 -2.64 21.97
CA ALA A 383 15.53 -1.93 22.91
C ALA A 383 15.52 -2.57 24.30
N LEU A 384 15.53 -3.90 24.38
CA LEU A 384 15.73 -4.64 25.63
C LEU A 384 17.05 -4.24 26.32
N ILE A 385 18.16 -4.12 25.58
CA ILE A 385 19.45 -3.70 26.13
C ILE A 385 19.34 -2.27 26.71
N PHE A 386 18.68 -1.35 26.00
CA PHE A 386 18.42 0.00 26.50
C PHE A 386 17.52 0.02 27.75
N ILE A 387 16.41 -0.70 27.74
CA ILE A 387 15.50 -0.87 28.89
C ILE A 387 16.26 -1.39 30.10
N SER A 388 17.09 -2.41 29.90
CA SER A 388 17.94 -3.00 30.94
C SER A 388 18.96 -2.00 31.47
N GLY A 389 19.56 -1.19 30.59
CA GLY A 389 20.43 -0.07 30.96
C GLY A 389 19.73 0.96 31.85
N VAL A 390 18.48 1.32 31.54
CA VAL A 390 17.66 2.22 32.37
C VAL A 390 17.39 1.60 33.75
N ILE A 391 16.98 0.33 33.80
CA ILE A 391 16.70 -0.36 35.08
C ILE A 391 17.97 -0.50 35.93
N LEU A 392 19.11 -0.85 35.32
CA LEU A 392 20.43 -0.90 35.96
C LEU A 392 20.82 0.44 36.59
N LEU A 393 20.62 1.54 35.86
CA LEU A 393 20.89 2.91 36.31
C LEU A 393 20.00 3.29 37.51
N VAL A 394 18.69 3.02 37.44
CA VAL A 394 17.74 3.37 38.52
C VAL A 394 17.98 2.54 39.78
N LEU A 395 18.17 1.22 39.64
CA LEU A 395 18.42 0.35 40.79
C LEU A 395 19.78 0.63 41.45
N ARG A 396 20.74 1.19 40.69
CA ARG A 396 22.15 1.40 41.09
C ARG A 396 22.81 0.10 41.57
N ASN A 397 22.37 -1.04 41.04
CA ASN A 397 22.80 -2.37 41.43
C ASN A 397 22.77 -3.30 40.21
N ILE A 398 23.97 -3.63 39.70
CA ILE A 398 24.13 -4.42 38.48
C ILE A 398 23.49 -5.81 38.62
N LYS A 399 23.60 -6.46 39.80
CA LYS A 399 23.01 -7.78 40.04
C LYS A 399 21.48 -7.72 39.93
N LEU A 400 20.82 -6.72 40.50
CA LEU A 400 19.35 -6.60 40.44
C LEU A 400 18.84 -6.21 39.04
N GLY A 401 19.57 -5.37 38.31
CA GLY A 401 19.21 -5.07 36.91
C GLY A 401 19.40 -6.28 35.98
N LEU A 402 20.46 -7.07 36.16
CA LEU A 402 20.62 -8.34 35.42
C LEU A 402 19.55 -9.38 35.80
N ILE A 403 19.09 -9.42 37.06
CA ILE A 403 17.95 -10.27 37.43
C ILE A 403 16.66 -9.79 36.74
N SER A 404 16.45 -8.46 36.60
CA SER A 404 15.24 -7.92 35.96
C SER A 404 15.06 -8.30 34.49
N LEU A 405 16.15 -8.64 33.78
CA LEU A 405 16.08 -9.16 32.41
C LEU A 405 15.22 -10.43 32.30
N ILE A 406 15.27 -11.29 33.32
CA ILE A 406 14.63 -12.61 33.30
C ILE A 406 13.09 -12.51 33.23
N PRO A 407 12.39 -11.86 34.17
CA PRO A 407 10.93 -11.69 34.07
C PRO A 407 10.49 -10.79 32.90
N ASN A 408 11.38 -9.96 32.34
CA ASN A 408 11.07 -9.18 31.14
C ASN A 408 11.14 -10.03 29.84
N LEU A 409 12.10 -10.96 29.75
CA LEU A 409 12.35 -11.79 28.57
C LEU A 409 11.51 -13.07 28.52
N VAL A 410 11.48 -13.79 29.65
CA VAL A 410 10.93 -15.15 29.72
C VAL A 410 9.44 -15.21 29.31
N PRO A 411 8.56 -14.28 29.70
CA PRO A 411 7.16 -14.29 29.28
C PRO A 411 6.98 -14.20 27.78
N ALA A 412 7.74 -13.33 27.10
CA ALA A 412 7.69 -13.21 25.65
C ALA A 412 8.22 -14.48 24.99
N ALA A 413 9.33 -15.04 25.47
CA ALA A 413 9.88 -16.30 24.96
C ALA A 413 8.93 -17.49 25.15
N MET A 414 8.23 -17.59 26.30
CA MET A 414 7.19 -18.59 26.54
C MET A 414 6.01 -18.41 25.59
N ALA A 415 5.56 -17.16 25.37
CA ALA A 415 4.43 -16.86 24.52
C ALA A 415 4.72 -17.18 23.04
N PHE A 416 5.90 -16.80 22.53
CA PHE A 416 6.35 -17.18 21.19
C PHE A 416 6.59 -18.68 21.06
N GLY A 417 7.07 -19.34 22.13
CA GLY A 417 7.16 -20.80 22.17
C GLY A 417 5.81 -21.50 22.02
N LEU A 418 4.80 -21.04 22.76
CA LEU A 418 3.42 -21.52 22.62
C LEU A 418 2.82 -21.16 21.24
N TRP A 419 3.18 -20.00 20.67
CA TRP A 419 2.79 -19.61 19.32
C TRP A 419 3.35 -20.56 18.26
N GLY A 420 4.62 -20.98 18.37
CA GLY A 420 5.22 -21.98 17.50
C GLY A 420 4.49 -23.32 17.52
N TYR A 421 4.06 -23.79 18.71
CA TYR A 421 3.27 -25.03 18.82
C TYR A 421 1.82 -24.94 18.33
N SER A 422 1.23 -23.74 18.23
CA SER A 422 -0.21 -23.56 17.96
C SER A 422 -0.52 -22.96 16.59
N VAL A 423 0.33 -22.08 16.09
CA VAL A 423 0.17 -21.37 14.81
C VAL A 423 1.34 -21.66 13.86
N GLY A 424 2.56 -21.80 14.38
CA GLY A 424 3.75 -22.15 13.59
C GLY A 424 4.31 -21.04 12.70
N SER A 425 3.52 -20.00 12.36
CA SER A 425 3.97 -18.86 11.54
C SER A 425 3.97 -17.53 12.31
N VAL A 426 4.95 -16.68 12.00
CA VAL A 426 5.06 -15.29 12.49
C VAL A 426 4.95 -14.34 11.30
N THR A 427 3.84 -13.59 11.27
CA THR A 427 3.57 -12.50 10.32
C THR A 427 4.22 -11.19 10.79
N LEU A 428 4.21 -10.19 9.91
CA LEU A 428 4.63 -8.82 10.21
C LEU A 428 3.81 -8.17 11.35
N ALA A 429 2.56 -8.59 11.54
CA ALA A 429 1.74 -8.19 12.70
C ALA A 429 2.25 -8.77 14.02
N VAL A 430 2.69 -10.03 14.00
CA VAL A 430 3.15 -10.76 15.19
C VAL A 430 4.54 -10.29 15.64
N SER A 431 5.40 -9.82 14.73
CA SER A 431 6.72 -9.28 15.09
C SER A 431 6.64 -8.03 15.99
N ILE A 432 5.63 -7.16 15.78
CA ILE A 432 5.33 -5.97 16.60
C ILE A 432 5.06 -6.36 18.06
N VAL A 433 4.50 -7.55 18.29
CA VAL A 433 4.09 -8.01 19.62
C VAL A 433 5.28 -8.12 20.55
N VAL A 434 6.48 -8.48 20.06
CA VAL A 434 7.68 -8.55 20.92
C VAL A 434 7.98 -7.16 21.51
N ALA A 435 8.06 -6.13 20.66
CA ALA A 435 8.34 -4.75 21.07
C ALA A 435 7.27 -4.18 22.00
N MET A 436 6.00 -4.39 21.65
CA MET A 436 4.86 -3.94 22.44
C MET A 436 4.79 -4.63 23.81
N THR A 437 4.85 -5.97 23.84
CA THR A 437 4.69 -6.73 25.09
C THR A 437 5.87 -6.52 26.02
N LEU A 438 7.09 -6.40 25.50
CA LEU A 438 8.26 -6.06 26.32
C LEU A 438 8.07 -4.72 27.04
N GLY A 439 7.50 -3.71 26.36
CA GLY A 439 7.15 -2.44 27.00
C GLY A 439 6.19 -2.62 28.17
N ILE A 440 5.08 -3.35 27.96
CA ILE A 440 4.03 -3.55 28.98
C ILE A 440 4.53 -4.39 30.16
N VAL A 441 5.23 -5.50 29.91
CA VAL A 441 5.67 -6.47 30.93
C VAL A 441 6.68 -5.88 31.91
N VAL A 442 7.55 -4.97 31.45
CA VAL A 442 8.60 -4.35 32.27
C VAL A 442 8.02 -3.56 33.46
N ASP A 443 6.80 -3.03 33.37
CA ASP A 443 6.14 -2.25 34.43
C ASP A 443 6.01 -3.06 35.73
N ASP A 444 5.43 -4.26 35.63
CA ASP A 444 5.12 -5.13 36.76
C ASP A 444 6.40 -5.55 37.53
N THR A 445 7.42 -6.01 36.81
CA THR A 445 8.76 -6.33 37.32
C THR A 445 9.43 -5.12 37.99
N VAL A 446 9.43 -3.95 37.35
CA VAL A 446 10.11 -2.73 37.86
C VAL A 446 9.48 -2.30 39.19
N HIS A 447 8.15 -2.34 39.28
CA HIS A 447 7.41 -2.07 40.51
C HIS A 447 7.81 -3.04 41.64
N PHE A 448 7.92 -4.34 41.34
CA PHE A 448 8.29 -5.36 42.33
C PHE A 448 9.74 -5.21 42.81
N ILE A 449 10.70 -5.12 41.88
CA ILE A 449 12.14 -5.08 42.21
C ILE A 449 12.50 -3.78 42.94
N LEU A 450 11.88 -2.63 42.62
CA LEU A 450 12.13 -1.39 43.35
C LEU A 450 11.71 -1.48 44.83
N LYS A 451 10.56 -2.11 45.13
CA LYS A 451 10.10 -2.31 46.52
C LYS A 451 10.93 -3.35 47.27
N TYR A 452 11.35 -4.42 46.61
CA TYR A 452 12.34 -5.36 47.15
C TYR A 452 13.67 -4.65 47.47
N ALA A 453 14.20 -3.87 46.54
CA ALA A 453 15.47 -3.17 46.69
C ALA A 453 15.46 -2.11 47.80
N ASP A 454 14.36 -1.38 47.97
CA ASP A 454 14.16 -0.44 49.08
C ASP A 454 14.14 -1.17 50.44
N ALA A 455 13.35 -2.25 50.57
CA ALA A 455 13.34 -3.05 51.80
C ALA A 455 14.73 -3.65 52.13
N ARG A 456 15.48 -4.12 51.13
CA ARG A 456 16.88 -4.57 51.31
C ARG A 456 17.81 -3.43 51.75
N LYS A 457 17.67 -2.22 51.20
CA LYS A 457 18.44 -1.02 51.62
C LYS A 457 18.16 -0.64 53.08
N ARG A 458 16.95 -0.90 53.58
CA ARG A 458 16.56 -0.72 55.00
C ARG A 458 16.96 -1.90 55.91
N GLY A 459 17.70 -2.89 55.41
CA GLY A 459 18.23 -4.00 56.21
C GLY A 459 17.31 -5.23 56.37
N ALA A 460 16.10 -5.22 55.80
CA ALA A 460 15.20 -6.39 55.87
C ALA A 460 15.81 -7.61 55.14
N SER A 461 15.64 -8.83 55.66
CA SER A 461 16.09 -10.08 54.99
C SER A 461 15.51 -10.24 53.58
N ALA A 462 16.08 -11.10 52.74
CA ALA A 462 15.56 -11.32 51.38
C ALA A 462 14.08 -11.74 51.38
N GLU A 463 13.69 -12.66 52.27
CA GLU A 463 12.30 -13.10 52.41
C GLU A 463 11.39 -11.96 52.92
N ASN A 464 11.85 -11.14 53.86
CA ASN A 464 11.06 -10.00 54.35
C ASN A 464 10.98 -8.85 53.32
N ALA A 465 11.98 -8.69 52.47
CA ALA A 465 11.93 -7.77 51.34
C ALA A 465 10.97 -8.25 50.23
N VAL A 466 10.86 -9.57 50.01
CA VAL A 466 9.83 -10.18 49.16
C VAL A 466 8.43 -9.93 49.75
N ARG A 467 8.22 -10.19 51.06
CA ARG A 467 6.95 -9.87 51.75
C ARG A 467 6.56 -8.41 51.58
N HIS A 468 7.52 -7.49 51.73
CA HIS A 468 7.29 -6.07 51.56
C HIS A 468 6.88 -5.70 50.12
N ALA A 469 7.49 -6.32 49.10
CA ALA A 469 7.11 -6.13 47.71
C ALA A 469 5.68 -6.64 47.44
N PHE A 470 5.35 -7.87 47.83
CA PHE A 470 3.98 -8.42 47.71
C PHE A 470 2.93 -7.52 48.39
N GLN A 471 3.18 -7.09 49.63
CA GLN A 471 2.27 -6.21 50.37
C GLN A 471 2.06 -4.84 49.69
N LYS A 472 3.10 -4.29 49.04
CA LYS A 472 3.06 -2.94 48.45
C LYS A 472 2.56 -2.87 47.02
N VAL A 473 2.86 -3.86 46.18
CA VAL A 473 2.49 -3.83 44.75
C VAL A 473 1.62 -5.00 44.31
N GLY A 474 1.61 -6.15 44.99
CA GLY A 474 0.92 -7.37 44.54
C GLY A 474 -0.56 -7.18 44.16
N MET A 475 -1.31 -6.33 44.88
CA MET A 475 -2.71 -6.04 44.52
C MET A 475 -2.83 -5.19 43.25
N ALA A 476 -1.96 -4.20 43.07
CA ALA A 476 -1.98 -3.39 41.85
C ALA A 476 -1.65 -4.26 40.63
N LEU A 477 -0.56 -5.04 40.71
CA LEU A 477 -0.12 -6.00 39.68
C LEU A 477 -1.25 -6.97 39.30
N THR A 478 -1.88 -7.63 40.28
CA THR A 478 -2.98 -8.57 40.00
C THR A 478 -4.17 -7.89 39.31
N ILE A 479 -4.49 -6.63 39.67
CA ILE A 479 -5.58 -5.87 39.04
C ILE A 479 -5.21 -5.46 37.61
N THR A 480 -3.99 -4.97 37.37
CA THR A 480 -3.54 -4.49 36.07
C THR A 480 -3.42 -5.63 35.07
N SER A 481 -2.65 -6.68 35.38
CA SER A 481 -2.44 -7.78 34.45
C SER A 481 -3.75 -8.53 34.16
N PHE A 482 -4.64 -8.74 35.15
CA PHE A 482 -5.96 -9.37 34.89
C PHE A 482 -6.87 -8.49 33.99
N ALA A 483 -6.95 -7.18 34.25
CA ALA A 483 -7.74 -6.28 33.42
C ALA A 483 -7.21 -6.23 31.98
N LEU A 484 -5.88 -6.16 31.81
CA LEU A 484 -5.23 -6.17 30.50
C LEU A 484 -5.48 -7.49 29.76
N VAL A 485 -5.28 -8.65 30.40
CA VAL A 485 -5.51 -9.97 29.80
C VAL A 485 -6.95 -10.12 29.31
N VAL A 486 -7.96 -9.77 30.13
CA VAL A 486 -9.37 -9.79 29.68
C VAL A 486 -9.61 -8.78 28.54
N GLY A 487 -8.98 -7.62 28.60
CA GLY A 487 -9.03 -6.62 27.54
C GLY A 487 -8.55 -7.16 26.19
N PHE A 488 -7.35 -7.76 26.18
CA PHE A 488 -6.74 -8.34 24.99
C PHE A 488 -7.46 -9.61 24.51
N ILE A 489 -8.02 -10.45 25.41
CA ILE A 489 -8.89 -11.58 25.00
C ILE A 489 -10.11 -11.10 24.20
N ILE A 490 -10.71 -9.96 24.57
CA ILE A 490 -11.82 -9.36 23.82
C ILE A 490 -11.35 -8.83 22.45
N LEU A 491 -10.17 -8.22 22.37
CA LEU A 491 -9.60 -7.78 21.09
C LEU A 491 -9.20 -8.99 20.20
N GLY A 492 -8.81 -10.11 20.81
CA GLY A 492 -8.52 -11.41 20.20
C GLY A 492 -9.72 -12.14 19.58
N GLN A 493 -10.91 -11.52 19.58
CA GLN A 493 -12.11 -11.93 18.83
C GLN A 493 -12.29 -11.15 17.50
N SER A 494 -11.37 -10.23 17.19
CA SER A 494 -11.36 -9.51 15.91
C SER A 494 -11.34 -10.48 14.72
N GLY A 495 -12.13 -10.19 13.69
CA GLY A 495 -12.08 -10.93 12.43
C GLY A 495 -10.94 -10.51 11.48
N PHE A 496 -10.18 -9.48 11.87
CA PHE A 496 -8.93 -9.09 11.23
C PHE A 496 -7.74 -9.68 11.99
N ALA A 497 -6.97 -10.56 11.35
CA ALA A 497 -5.89 -11.37 11.91
C ALA A 497 -4.84 -10.52 12.62
N VAL A 498 -4.42 -9.40 12.02
CA VAL A 498 -3.46 -8.46 12.62
C VAL A 498 -3.87 -8.08 14.05
N ASN A 499 -5.13 -7.70 14.27
CA ASN A 499 -5.64 -7.35 15.60
C ASN A 499 -5.82 -8.59 16.49
N ARG A 500 -6.33 -9.68 15.90
CA ARG A 500 -6.66 -10.94 16.57
C ARG A 500 -5.43 -11.59 17.20
N ASP A 501 -4.39 -11.72 16.39
CA ASP A 501 -3.19 -12.49 16.67
C ASP A 501 -2.23 -11.69 17.55
N LEU A 502 -2.11 -10.37 17.28
CA LEU A 502 -1.47 -9.41 18.18
C LEU A 502 -2.07 -9.47 19.59
N ALA A 503 -3.40 -9.49 19.69
CA ALA A 503 -4.07 -9.47 20.98
C ALA A 503 -4.03 -10.82 21.70
N ARG A 504 -4.19 -11.94 20.99
CA ARG A 504 -4.06 -13.30 21.55
C ARG A 504 -2.66 -13.51 22.12
N LEU A 505 -1.62 -13.22 21.34
CA LEU A 505 -0.25 -13.39 21.79
C LEU A 505 0.08 -12.45 22.96
N THR A 506 -0.40 -11.20 22.94
CA THR A 506 -0.26 -10.27 24.06
C THR A 506 -0.92 -10.80 25.34
N ALA A 507 -2.14 -11.34 25.26
CA ALA A 507 -2.82 -11.92 26.42
C ALA A 507 -2.04 -13.11 27.01
N VAL A 508 -1.44 -13.96 26.17
CA VAL A 508 -0.55 -15.04 26.60
C VAL A 508 0.70 -14.47 27.28
N THR A 509 1.38 -13.50 26.67
CA THR A 509 2.60 -12.88 27.23
C THR A 509 2.33 -12.23 28.59
N LEU A 510 1.23 -11.49 28.75
CA LEU A 510 0.86 -10.86 30.03
C LEU A 510 0.47 -11.89 31.11
N THR A 511 -0.15 -13.00 30.72
CA THR A 511 -0.43 -14.11 31.63
C THR A 511 0.87 -14.78 32.11
N ALA A 512 1.80 -15.01 31.18
CA ALA A 512 3.12 -15.54 31.50
C ALA A 512 3.96 -14.56 32.35
N ALA A 513 3.79 -13.25 32.17
CA ALA A 513 4.48 -12.22 32.95
C ALA A 513 4.08 -12.28 34.42
N LEU A 514 2.78 -12.19 34.72
CA LEU A 514 2.26 -12.30 36.09
C LEU A 514 2.68 -13.63 36.76
N PHE A 515 2.69 -14.72 35.99
CA PHE A 515 3.15 -16.04 36.45
C PHE A 515 4.64 -16.01 36.85
N ILE A 516 5.52 -15.43 36.03
CA ILE A 516 6.96 -15.34 36.30
C ILE A 516 7.27 -14.34 37.44
N ASP A 517 6.61 -13.18 37.47
CA ASP A 517 6.80 -12.15 38.50
C ASP A 517 6.37 -12.61 39.90
N PHE A 518 5.33 -13.43 40.02
CA PHE A 518 4.91 -13.97 41.31
C PHE A 518 5.57 -15.30 41.69
N LEU A 519 5.81 -16.22 40.75
CA LEU A 519 6.25 -17.57 41.10
C LEU A 519 7.76 -17.82 40.93
N PHE A 520 8.46 -17.02 40.13
CA PHE A 520 9.88 -17.25 39.83
C PHE A 520 10.81 -16.12 40.27
N LEU A 521 10.43 -14.86 40.03
CA LEU A 521 11.21 -13.69 40.46
C LEU A 521 11.50 -13.69 41.98
N PRO A 522 10.55 -13.99 42.90
CA PRO A 522 10.84 -13.94 44.32
C PRO A 522 11.80 -15.05 44.81
N PRO A 523 11.65 -16.34 44.44
CA PRO A 523 12.65 -17.36 44.71
C PRO A 523 14.03 -17.03 44.14
N LEU A 524 14.09 -16.49 42.92
CA LEU A 524 15.33 -16.08 42.27
C LEU A 524 16.06 -14.96 43.05
N LEU A 525 15.33 -13.93 43.49
CA LEU A 525 15.87 -12.84 44.32
C LEU A 525 16.43 -13.34 45.66
N ILE A 526 15.76 -14.31 46.31
CA ILE A 526 16.23 -14.91 47.56
C ILE A 526 17.47 -15.80 47.32
N TRP A 527 17.56 -16.48 46.18
CA TRP A 527 18.69 -17.33 45.82
C TRP A 527 19.95 -16.50 45.47
N VAL A 528 19.84 -15.49 44.60
CA VAL A 528 21.02 -14.67 44.22
C VAL A 528 21.61 -13.93 45.43
N GLU A 529 20.78 -13.51 46.40
CA GLU A 529 21.29 -12.89 47.63
C GLU A 529 22.16 -13.85 48.45
N LYS A 530 21.86 -15.16 48.47
CA LYS A 530 22.71 -16.17 49.13
C LYS A 530 24.07 -16.32 48.43
N MET A 531 24.14 -16.07 47.11
CA MET A 531 25.39 -16.02 46.35
C MET A 531 26.10 -14.65 46.39
N ARG A 532 25.54 -13.62 47.05
CA ARG A 532 26.13 -12.26 47.02
C ARG A 532 27.44 -12.11 47.79
N LYS A 533 27.88 -13.11 48.57
CA LYS A 533 29.18 -13.06 49.29
C LYS A 533 30.38 -12.89 48.36
N ASP A 534 30.26 -13.32 47.10
CA ASP A 534 31.32 -13.15 46.10
C ASP A 534 30.95 -12.04 45.07
N SER A 535 31.92 -11.16 44.79
CA SER A 535 31.71 -9.91 44.06
C SER A 535 32.62 -9.78 42.84
N LEU A 536 32.09 -9.29 41.73
CA LEU A 536 32.90 -8.73 40.64
C LEU A 536 32.06 -7.78 39.74
N PHE A 537 32.75 -6.79 39.17
CA PHE A 537 32.40 -5.86 38.08
C PHE A 537 31.65 -4.52 38.29
N LYS A 538 32.26 -3.51 37.62
CA LYS A 538 32.08 -2.05 37.47
C LYS A 538 32.84 -1.67 36.17
N ASN A 539 32.66 -0.56 35.44
CA ASN A 539 31.74 0.59 35.42
C ASN A 539 31.79 1.15 33.97
N VAL A 540 30.67 1.47 33.30
CA VAL A 540 30.70 2.20 32.01
C VAL A 540 29.66 3.35 31.92
N LYS A 541 30.19 4.59 31.98
CA LYS A 541 30.00 5.84 31.18
C LYS A 541 28.69 6.22 30.42
N LEU A 542 28.21 7.48 30.64
CA LEU A 542 27.91 8.65 29.73
C LEU A 542 27.25 8.45 28.31
N LEU A 543 26.52 9.40 27.65
CA LEU A 543 26.20 10.85 27.88
C LEU A 543 24.77 11.30 27.37
N LEU A 544 24.62 12.33 26.51
CA LEU A 544 23.39 13.08 26.06
C LEU A 544 23.62 13.77 24.65
N PRO A 545 22.73 14.62 24.02
CA PRO A 545 21.27 14.52 23.71
C PRO A 545 20.78 15.10 22.32
N VAL A 546 19.44 15.08 22.16
CA VAL A 546 18.41 15.56 21.18
C VAL A 546 18.52 16.97 20.49
N GLY A 547 17.84 17.12 19.33
CA GLY A 547 17.36 18.39 18.71
C GLY A 547 15.89 18.33 18.20
N CYS A 548 15.24 19.47 17.87
CA CYS A 548 13.75 19.60 17.75
C CYS A 548 13.22 20.51 16.60
N LEU A 549 12.03 20.17 16.06
CA LEU A 549 10.92 21.00 15.50
C LEU A 549 11.16 22.08 14.38
N LEU A 550 10.18 22.53 13.57
CA LEU A 550 8.98 21.95 12.88
C LEU A 550 8.39 22.99 11.86
N LEU A 551 7.33 22.63 11.13
CA LEU A 551 6.70 23.28 9.95
C LEU A 551 5.64 24.39 10.27
N LEU A 552 4.96 24.90 9.20
CA LEU A 552 3.50 25.24 9.01
C LEU A 552 3.19 26.69 8.45
N PRO A 553 1.97 27.05 7.94
CA PRO A 553 1.13 26.46 6.84
C PRO A 553 0.18 27.49 6.07
N ILE A 554 -1.06 27.07 5.67
CA ILE A 554 -2.34 27.79 5.24
C ILE A 554 -2.56 27.94 3.70
N MET A 555 -3.51 27.24 3.00
CA MET A 555 -5.01 27.33 2.83
C MET A 555 -5.54 28.54 1.99
N LEU A 556 -6.68 28.58 1.22
CA LEU A 556 -8.05 27.96 1.26
C LEU A 556 -8.79 27.95 -0.14
N SER A 557 -9.69 26.97 -0.42
CA SER A 557 -11.13 27.01 -0.90
C SER A 557 -11.67 27.92 -2.10
N ILE A 558 -12.82 27.75 -2.83
CA ILE A 558 -13.95 26.75 -2.95
C ILE A 558 -14.97 26.97 -4.16
N LYS A 559 -15.56 25.87 -4.73
CA LYS A 559 -16.89 25.63 -5.44
C LYS A 559 -17.30 26.11 -6.88
N PRO A 560 -18.33 25.46 -7.55
CA PRO A 560 -18.68 25.56 -9.00
C PRO A 560 -20.15 25.94 -9.39
N VAL A 561 -20.48 26.15 -10.69
CA VAL A 561 -21.85 26.28 -11.31
C VAL A 561 -21.87 25.80 -12.81
N PHE A 562 -23.05 25.44 -13.37
CA PHE A 562 -23.34 24.98 -14.77
C PHE A 562 -24.36 25.88 -15.53
N ALA A 563 -24.37 25.90 -16.89
CA ALA A 563 -25.54 25.83 -17.82
C ALA A 563 -25.18 26.18 -19.31
N SER A 564 -26.04 25.82 -20.28
CA SER A 564 -25.80 25.76 -21.75
C SER A 564 -26.66 26.70 -22.62
N ASN A 565 -26.25 27.03 -23.88
CA ASN A 565 -27.06 27.80 -24.85
C ASN A 565 -26.82 27.46 -26.35
N GLU A 566 -27.76 27.87 -27.23
CA GLU A 566 -27.89 27.63 -28.69
C GLU A 566 -26.66 28.00 -29.53
N LYS A 567 -25.86 29.00 -29.09
CA LYS A 567 -24.64 29.49 -29.75
C LYS A 567 -23.62 28.37 -30.08
N GLY A 568 -23.70 27.21 -29.42
CA GLY A 568 -22.80 26.08 -29.67
C GLY A 568 -22.98 25.44 -31.05
N LEU A 569 -24.22 25.38 -31.54
CA LEU A 569 -24.53 24.78 -32.85
C LEU A 569 -24.06 25.68 -34.01
N GLU A 570 -24.30 26.99 -33.91
CA GLU A 570 -23.87 27.98 -34.90
C GLU A 570 -22.34 27.94 -35.11
N ILE A 571 -21.56 27.83 -34.03
CA ILE A 571 -20.10 27.72 -34.11
C ILE A 571 -19.67 26.41 -34.77
N ALA A 572 -20.32 25.28 -34.46
CA ALA A 572 -19.99 24.00 -35.07
C ALA A 572 -20.30 23.97 -36.58
N GLU A 573 -21.46 24.52 -36.98
CA GLU A 573 -21.83 24.67 -38.39
C GLU A 573 -20.86 25.58 -39.16
N GLU A 574 -20.47 26.74 -38.60
CA GLU A 574 -19.52 27.64 -39.26
C GLU A 574 -18.08 27.10 -39.30
N THR A 575 -17.66 26.30 -38.32
CA THR A 575 -16.38 25.58 -38.37
C THR A 575 -16.38 24.56 -39.52
N SER A 576 -17.45 23.77 -39.68
CA SER A 576 -17.56 22.78 -40.77
C SER A 576 -17.61 23.46 -42.15
N LYS A 577 -18.50 24.44 -42.38
CA LYS A 577 -18.64 25.15 -43.68
C LYS A 577 -17.33 25.77 -44.19
N ARG A 578 -16.40 26.12 -43.30
CA ARG A 578 -15.10 26.71 -43.66
C ARG A 578 -14.09 25.66 -44.11
N ASP A 579 -14.28 24.39 -43.74
CA ASP A 579 -13.39 23.30 -44.16
C ASP A 579 -13.85 22.61 -45.45
N ASP A 580 -15.13 22.75 -45.84
CA ASP A 580 -15.71 22.19 -47.05
C ASP A 580 -15.08 22.72 -48.37
N GLY A 581 -14.99 21.84 -49.37
CA GLY A 581 -14.65 22.12 -50.77
C GLY A 581 -13.18 21.86 -51.15
N PHE A 582 -12.41 21.18 -50.31
CA PHE A 582 -10.98 20.92 -50.58
C PHE A 582 -10.74 19.88 -51.68
N ILE A 583 -11.78 19.11 -52.07
CA ILE A 583 -11.82 18.02 -53.05
C ILE A 583 -10.99 16.81 -52.61
N ASN A 584 -9.67 16.97 -52.50
CA ASN A 584 -8.78 15.92 -52.04
C ASN A 584 -7.44 16.49 -51.59
N PHE A 585 -6.69 15.73 -50.78
CA PHE A 585 -5.30 16.05 -50.46
C PHE A 585 -4.44 14.81 -50.20
N THR A 586 -3.12 15.00 -50.26
CA THR A 586 -2.14 14.07 -49.68
C THR A 586 -1.11 14.83 -48.86
N VAL A 587 -0.71 14.26 -47.72
CA VAL A 587 0.31 14.81 -46.83
C VAL A 587 1.10 13.67 -46.17
N GLU A 588 2.38 13.92 -45.93
CA GLU A 588 3.24 13.04 -45.13
C GLU A 588 3.37 13.60 -43.73
N GLY A 589 3.37 12.73 -42.72
CA GLY A 589 3.46 13.12 -41.33
C GLY A 589 4.26 12.13 -40.51
N GLN A 590 4.54 12.53 -39.27
CA GLN A 590 5.18 11.70 -38.26
C GLN A 590 4.36 11.70 -36.98
N MET A 591 4.42 10.59 -36.26
CA MET A 591 3.71 10.34 -35.02
C MET A 591 4.75 9.94 -33.96
N ILE A 592 4.89 10.74 -32.91
CA ILE A 592 5.82 10.52 -31.80
C ILE A 592 4.99 10.12 -30.58
N LEU A 593 5.10 8.87 -30.14
CA LEU A 593 4.44 8.37 -28.93
C LEU A 593 5.39 8.54 -27.76
N LYS A 594 4.92 9.11 -26.66
CA LYS A 594 5.73 9.37 -25.47
C LYS A 594 5.11 8.76 -24.22
N ASN A 595 5.90 8.01 -23.45
CA ASN A 595 5.46 7.48 -22.16
C ASN A 595 5.76 8.47 -21.01
N LYS A 596 5.18 8.22 -19.84
CA LYS A 596 5.38 9.05 -18.62
C LYS A 596 6.84 9.17 -18.15
N ALA A 597 7.71 8.25 -18.55
CA ALA A 597 9.14 8.31 -18.25
C ALA A 597 9.93 9.09 -19.32
N GLY A 598 9.27 9.65 -20.34
CA GLY A 598 9.86 10.42 -21.41
C GLY A 598 10.45 9.59 -22.55
N LYS A 599 10.26 8.26 -22.57
CA LYS A 599 10.71 7.40 -23.67
C LYS A 599 9.78 7.54 -24.86
N GLU A 600 10.36 7.67 -26.04
CA GLU A 600 9.65 7.98 -27.28
C GLU A 600 9.73 6.81 -28.29
N SER A 601 8.74 6.72 -29.19
CA SER A 601 8.80 5.87 -30.39
C SER A 601 8.17 6.62 -31.57
N LEU A 602 8.83 6.56 -32.73
CA LEU A 602 8.51 7.35 -33.92
C LEU A 602 7.88 6.46 -35.01
N ARG A 603 6.81 6.95 -35.65
CA ARG A 603 6.26 6.36 -36.88
C ARG A 603 6.09 7.42 -37.94
N LYS A 604 6.53 7.14 -39.17
CA LYS A 604 6.26 8.02 -40.32
C LYS A 604 5.17 7.40 -41.18
N PHE A 605 4.29 8.24 -41.70
CA PHE A 605 3.16 7.78 -42.50
C PHE A 605 2.77 8.82 -43.55
N LYS A 606 2.04 8.37 -44.56
CA LYS A 606 1.43 9.22 -45.58
C LYS A 606 -0.08 9.05 -45.50
N THR A 607 -0.82 10.15 -45.41
CA THR A 607 -2.27 10.13 -45.55
C THR A 607 -2.70 10.68 -46.92
N THR A 608 -3.81 10.19 -47.41
CA THR A 608 -4.46 10.64 -48.64
C THR A 608 -5.96 10.61 -48.43
N THR A 609 -6.64 11.75 -48.58
CA THR A 609 -8.07 11.90 -48.29
C THR A 609 -8.79 12.45 -49.52
N LEU A 610 -9.96 11.90 -49.80
CA LEU A 610 -10.89 12.32 -50.82
C LEU A 610 -12.21 12.75 -50.14
N GLU A 611 -12.56 14.01 -50.36
CA GLU A 611 -13.79 14.63 -49.85
C GLU A 611 -15.02 14.00 -50.52
N ASN A 612 -16.09 13.76 -49.77
CA ASN A 612 -17.35 13.27 -50.34
C ASN A 612 -18.35 14.41 -50.58
N PRO A 613 -18.77 14.68 -51.84
CA PRO A 613 -19.69 15.77 -52.14
C PRO A 613 -21.17 15.48 -51.80
N ASP A 614 -21.53 14.27 -51.34
CA ASP A 614 -22.86 13.98 -50.80
C ASP A 614 -22.85 14.10 -49.28
N PRO A 615 -23.52 15.09 -48.65
CA PRO A 615 -23.56 15.31 -47.20
C PRO A 615 -24.37 14.23 -46.42
N ARG A 616 -24.47 13.02 -46.98
CA ARG A 616 -25.05 11.81 -46.38
C ARG A 616 -24.03 10.66 -46.30
N GLU A 617 -22.84 10.83 -46.88
CA GLU A 617 -21.72 9.90 -46.83
C GLU A 617 -20.47 10.67 -46.41
N GLY A 618 -19.63 10.08 -45.56
CA GLY A 618 -18.39 10.72 -45.13
C GLY A 618 -17.23 10.52 -46.11
N ASP A 619 -16.09 11.12 -45.75
CA ASP A 619 -14.84 11.08 -46.50
C ASP A 619 -14.23 9.69 -46.67
N LYS A 620 -13.35 9.58 -47.68
CA LYS A 620 -12.58 8.36 -47.97
C LYS A 620 -11.10 8.65 -47.72
N GLY A 621 -10.47 7.90 -46.82
CA GLY A 621 -9.09 8.10 -46.38
C GLY A 621 -8.21 6.86 -46.56
N ILE A 622 -6.94 7.06 -46.92
CA ILE A 622 -5.90 6.02 -46.93
C ILE A 622 -4.69 6.49 -46.12
N ILE A 623 -4.30 5.72 -45.12
CA ILE A 623 -3.06 5.88 -44.37
C ILE A 623 -2.07 4.78 -44.80
N VAL A 624 -0.82 5.14 -45.08
CA VAL A 624 0.28 4.21 -45.42
C VAL A 624 1.45 4.44 -44.49
N PHE A 625 1.89 3.41 -43.77
CA PHE A 625 3.06 3.50 -42.88
C PHE A 625 4.36 3.39 -43.66
N LEU A 626 5.29 4.32 -43.43
CA LEU A 626 6.58 4.43 -44.13
C LEU A 626 7.75 3.94 -43.25
N GLU A 627 7.66 4.18 -41.94
CA GLU A 627 8.62 3.76 -40.90
C GLU A 627 7.87 3.51 -39.57
N PRO A 628 8.35 2.63 -38.67
CA PRO A 628 9.56 1.80 -38.80
C PRO A 628 9.41 0.60 -39.77
N ARG A 629 10.50 -0.18 -39.96
CA ARG A 629 10.58 -1.30 -40.92
C ARG A 629 9.49 -2.36 -40.68
N ASP A 630 9.15 -2.59 -39.43
CA ASP A 630 8.24 -3.62 -38.92
C ASP A 630 6.78 -3.41 -39.35
N VAL A 631 6.39 -2.17 -39.64
CA VAL A 631 5.06 -1.76 -40.14
C VAL A 631 5.08 -1.18 -41.56
N LYS A 632 6.27 -0.96 -42.14
CA LYS A 632 6.45 -0.31 -43.44
C LYS A 632 5.66 -0.97 -44.57
N GLY A 633 4.98 -0.14 -45.36
CA GLY A 633 4.09 -0.54 -46.46
C GLY A 633 2.71 -0.99 -45.99
N THR A 634 2.45 -1.11 -44.69
CA THR A 634 1.10 -1.41 -44.21
C THR A 634 0.18 -0.24 -44.54
N SER A 635 -0.96 -0.53 -45.19
CA SER A 635 -1.91 0.50 -45.63
C SER A 635 -3.33 0.21 -45.14
N LEU A 636 -3.99 1.25 -44.63
CA LEU A 636 -5.35 1.23 -44.08
C LEU A 636 -6.24 2.14 -44.94
N LEU A 637 -7.35 1.60 -45.45
CA LEU A 637 -8.44 2.31 -46.12
C LEU A 637 -9.60 2.48 -45.16
N THR A 638 -10.13 3.68 -45.05
CA THR A 638 -11.35 4.03 -44.30
C THR A 638 -12.35 4.70 -45.23
N HIS A 639 -13.60 4.26 -45.21
CA HIS A 639 -14.76 4.97 -45.75
C HIS A 639 -15.63 5.41 -44.56
N SER A 640 -15.65 6.71 -44.26
CA SER A 640 -16.43 7.28 -43.16
C SER A 640 -17.93 7.22 -43.48
N LYS A 641 -18.75 7.07 -42.45
CA LYS A 641 -20.22 7.09 -42.55
C LYS A 641 -20.87 7.88 -41.42
N ILE A 642 -21.91 8.62 -41.78
CA ILE A 642 -22.77 9.36 -40.85
C ILE A 642 -23.57 8.36 -39.99
N GLU A 643 -23.76 8.68 -38.72
CA GLU A 643 -24.48 7.83 -37.78
C GLU A 643 -25.94 7.57 -38.23
N PRO A 644 -26.46 6.33 -38.10
CA PRO A 644 -25.97 5.26 -37.23
C PRO A 644 -25.14 4.15 -37.94
N GLU A 645 -24.61 4.38 -39.14
CA GLU A 645 -23.82 3.36 -39.84
C GLU A 645 -22.34 3.36 -39.38
N ASP A 646 -21.82 2.18 -39.03
CA ASP A 646 -20.38 2.02 -38.78
C ASP A 646 -19.59 2.19 -40.09
N ASP A 647 -18.41 2.82 -40.02
CA ASP A 647 -17.48 3.01 -41.15
C ASP A 647 -17.14 1.70 -41.85
N SER A 648 -16.48 1.75 -43.01
CA SER A 648 -15.89 0.54 -43.62
C SER A 648 -14.39 0.66 -43.72
N GLN A 649 -13.68 -0.28 -43.06
CA GLN A 649 -12.22 -0.27 -42.94
C GLN A 649 -11.58 -1.55 -43.47
N TRP A 650 -10.46 -1.40 -44.19
CA TRP A 650 -9.66 -2.50 -44.72
C TRP A 650 -8.17 -2.22 -44.57
N ILE A 651 -7.40 -3.25 -44.23
CA ILE A 651 -5.94 -3.20 -44.14
C ILE A 651 -5.28 -4.12 -45.16
N PHE A 652 -4.16 -3.69 -45.73
CA PHE A 652 -3.23 -4.52 -46.48
C PHE A 652 -1.92 -4.72 -45.71
N LEU A 653 -1.48 -5.97 -45.61
CA LEU A 653 -0.26 -6.38 -44.91
C LEU A 653 0.79 -6.90 -45.91
N PRO A 654 1.92 -6.20 -46.11
CA PRO A 654 2.86 -6.51 -47.19
C PRO A 654 3.56 -7.87 -47.12
N ALA A 655 3.89 -8.40 -45.93
CA ALA A 655 4.64 -9.65 -45.81
C ALA A 655 3.81 -10.84 -46.32
N ILE A 656 2.52 -10.85 -45.97
CA ILE A 656 1.56 -11.89 -46.37
C ILE A 656 0.82 -11.58 -47.67
N LYS A 657 0.95 -10.37 -48.22
CA LYS A 657 0.27 -9.87 -49.44
C LYS A 657 -1.25 -10.09 -49.43
N ARG A 658 -1.90 -9.79 -48.31
CA ARG A 658 -3.36 -9.99 -48.12
C ARG A 658 -4.02 -8.69 -47.68
N VAL A 659 -5.22 -8.46 -48.23
CA VAL A 659 -6.18 -7.45 -47.74
C VAL A 659 -7.14 -8.14 -46.76
N LYS A 660 -7.42 -7.49 -45.64
CA LYS A 660 -8.40 -7.92 -44.62
C LYS A 660 -9.34 -6.76 -44.30
N ARG A 661 -10.63 -7.06 -44.07
CA ARG A 661 -11.58 -6.10 -43.49
C ARG A 661 -11.39 -6.07 -41.97
N ILE A 662 -11.34 -4.89 -41.36
CA ILE A 662 -11.32 -4.71 -39.90
C ILE A 662 -12.75 -4.37 -39.42
N SER A 663 -13.09 -4.72 -38.19
CA SER A 663 -14.36 -4.30 -37.58
C SER A 663 -14.31 -2.83 -37.15
N SER A 664 -15.02 -1.98 -37.87
CA SER A 664 -15.22 -0.55 -37.56
C SER A 664 -16.10 -0.29 -36.34
N SER A 665 -16.81 -1.32 -35.84
CA SER A 665 -17.66 -1.26 -34.64
C SER A 665 -16.91 -0.88 -33.34
N ASN A 666 -15.58 -0.73 -33.42
CA ASN A 666 -14.66 -0.59 -32.30
C ASN A 666 -13.97 0.79 -32.30
N ARG A 667 -14.70 1.85 -32.70
CA ARG A 667 -14.23 3.26 -32.86
C ARG A 667 -13.37 3.76 -31.68
N THR A 668 -13.64 3.26 -30.49
CA THR A 668 -12.94 3.59 -29.23
C THR A 668 -11.54 2.97 -29.06
N GLY A 669 -11.11 2.04 -29.90
CA GLY A 669 -9.78 1.42 -29.84
C GLY A 669 -8.64 2.42 -30.11
N LYS A 670 -7.47 2.19 -29.51
CA LYS A 670 -6.29 3.05 -29.72
C LYS A 670 -5.67 2.80 -31.08
N PHE A 671 -5.44 3.86 -31.85
CA PHE A 671 -4.78 3.80 -33.14
C PHE A 671 -3.28 3.53 -32.95
N VAL A 672 -2.82 2.31 -33.30
CA VAL A 672 -1.41 1.89 -33.25
C VAL A 672 -0.75 2.19 -31.88
N SER A 673 -1.42 1.83 -30.80
CA SER A 673 -0.95 2.06 -29.42
C SER A 673 -0.68 3.54 -29.05
N SER A 674 -1.12 4.51 -29.86
CA SER A 674 -1.02 5.94 -29.56
C SER A 674 -2.13 6.41 -28.60
N GLU A 675 -2.09 7.67 -28.17
CA GLU A 675 -3.18 8.26 -27.39
C GLU A 675 -4.36 8.74 -28.26
N PHE A 676 -4.26 8.69 -29.59
CA PHE A 676 -5.40 8.84 -30.50
C PHE A 676 -6.16 7.51 -30.61
N SER A 677 -7.48 7.57 -30.57
CA SER A 677 -8.40 6.47 -30.95
C SER A 677 -8.81 6.58 -32.42
N TYR A 678 -9.48 5.56 -32.97
CA TYR A 678 -10.05 5.67 -34.32
C TYR A 678 -11.11 6.78 -34.40
N GLU A 679 -11.89 6.99 -33.34
CA GLU A 679 -12.85 8.10 -33.21
C GLU A 679 -12.18 9.49 -33.25
N ASP A 680 -10.92 9.60 -32.81
CA ASP A 680 -10.15 10.87 -32.82
C ASP A 680 -9.47 11.17 -34.18
N LEU A 681 -9.51 10.23 -35.13
CA LEU A 681 -8.87 10.33 -36.45
C LEU A 681 -9.86 10.27 -37.63
N GLY A 682 -11.16 10.12 -37.36
CA GLY A 682 -12.23 10.21 -38.34
C GLY A 682 -12.61 11.66 -38.68
N SER A 683 -13.49 11.85 -39.66
CA SER A 683 -14.15 13.14 -39.87
C SER A 683 -15.17 13.40 -38.74
N GLU A 684 -15.21 14.63 -38.21
CA GLU A 684 -16.23 15.02 -37.23
C GLU A 684 -17.45 15.63 -37.94
N GLU A 685 -18.47 14.81 -38.20
CA GLU A 685 -19.72 15.28 -38.78
C GLU A 685 -20.55 16.07 -37.74
N VAL A 686 -20.98 17.30 -38.08
CA VAL A 686 -21.78 18.17 -37.18
C VAL A 686 -23.07 17.47 -36.73
N MET A 687 -23.67 16.67 -37.60
CA MET A 687 -24.92 15.96 -37.32
C MET A 687 -24.77 14.82 -36.29
N ASP A 688 -23.57 14.30 -36.04
CA ASP A 688 -23.33 13.20 -35.12
C ASP A 688 -23.29 13.64 -33.64
N ASN A 689 -23.33 14.96 -33.37
CA ASN A 689 -23.17 15.54 -32.04
C ASN A 689 -24.32 16.49 -31.65
N GLU A 690 -24.49 16.72 -30.34
CA GLU A 690 -25.20 17.88 -29.79
C GLU A 690 -24.16 18.92 -29.35
N HIS A 691 -24.30 20.18 -29.76
CA HIS A 691 -23.32 21.23 -29.46
C HIS A 691 -23.88 22.28 -28.48
N ILE A 692 -23.08 22.60 -27.46
CA ILE A 692 -23.43 23.44 -26.32
C ILE A 692 -22.35 24.51 -26.15
N TRP A 693 -22.70 25.79 -26.30
CA TRP A 693 -21.76 26.86 -25.93
C TRP A 693 -21.69 27.00 -24.40
N LEU A 694 -20.46 27.18 -23.89
CA LEU A 694 -20.19 27.35 -22.46
C LEU A 694 -19.83 28.80 -22.11
N LEU A 695 -18.76 29.34 -22.71
CA LEU A 695 -18.29 30.73 -22.50
C LEU A 695 -17.22 31.11 -23.55
N ASP A 696 -16.98 32.41 -23.72
CA ASP A 696 -15.85 32.92 -24.51
C ASP A 696 -14.69 33.30 -23.57
N LEU A 697 -13.44 33.02 -23.96
CA LEU A 697 -12.22 33.26 -23.18
C LEU A 697 -11.00 33.51 -24.12
N PRO A 698 -9.84 33.96 -23.61
CA PRO A 698 -8.60 33.96 -24.39
C PRO A 698 -8.24 32.54 -24.88
N CYS A 699 -7.73 32.40 -26.11
CA CYS A 699 -7.40 31.09 -26.66
C CYS A 699 -6.24 30.41 -25.89
N PRO A 700 -6.29 29.09 -25.66
CA PRO A 700 -5.28 28.39 -24.85
C PRO A 700 -3.83 28.47 -25.38
N THR A 701 -3.64 28.66 -26.69
CA THR A 701 -2.32 28.74 -27.35
C THR A 701 -1.90 30.17 -27.69
N ASP A 702 -2.83 31.13 -27.64
CA ASP A 702 -2.59 32.54 -27.99
C ASP A 702 -3.55 33.43 -27.19
N ALA A 703 -2.99 34.23 -26.28
CA ALA A 703 -3.78 35.07 -25.38
C ALA A 703 -4.34 36.35 -26.05
N GLU A 704 -3.93 36.68 -27.28
CA GLU A 704 -4.46 37.82 -28.04
C GLU A 704 -5.76 37.48 -28.78
N LEU A 705 -6.01 36.18 -29.04
CA LEU A 705 -7.22 35.68 -29.70
C LEU A 705 -8.32 35.33 -28.70
N THR A 706 -9.59 35.49 -29.10
CA THR A 706 -10.75 35.06 -28.31
C THR A 706 -11.31 33.73 -28.85
N CYS A 707 -11.36 32.71 -28.00
CA CYS A 707 -11.93 31.40 -28.29
C CYS A 707 -13.27 31.22 -27.60
N ALA A 708 -14.26 30.69 -28.33
CA ALA A 708 -15.46 30.12 -27.75
C ALA A 708 -15.20 28.69 -27.28
N LYS A 709 -15.61 28.39 -26.04
CA LYS A 709 -15.57 27.04 -25.47
C LYS A 709 -16.90 26.33 -25.77
N VAL A 710 -16.85 25.27 -26.58
CA VAL A 710 -18.04 24.51 -27.04
C VAL A 710 -17.95 23.06 -26.57
N GLU A 711 -18.97 22.60 -25.85
CA GLU A 711 -19.15 21.21 -25.45
C GLU A 711 -19.93 20.45 -26.53
N SER A 712 -19.33 19.38 -27.08
CA SER A 712 -19.94 18.50 -28.09
C SER A 712 -20.23 17.14 -27.48
N ARG A 713 -21.47 16.66 -27.54
CA ARG A 713 -21.90 15.36 -27.01
C ARG A 713 -22.24 14.41 -28.15
N PRO A 714 -21.51 13.29 -28.32
CA PRO A 714 -21.81 12.31 -29.36
C PRO A 714 -23.19 11.67 -29.17
N LYS A 715 -23.96 11.55 -30.27
CA LYS A 715 -25.28 10.90 -30.26
C LYS A 715 -25.17 9.37 -30.29
N ASN A 716 -24.05 8.81 -30.76
CA ASN A 716 -23.85 7.36 -30.84
C ASN A 716 -23.62 6.75 -29.43
N PRO A 717 -24.46 5.79 -28.97
CA PRO A 717 -24.26 5.07 -27.71
C PRO A 717 -23.03 4.13 -27.69
N ARG A 718 -22.21 4.09 -28.74
CA ARG A 718 -20.90 3.41 -28.83
C ARG A 718 -19.68 4.34 -28.71
N SER A 719 -19.84 5.67 -28.75
CA SER A 719 -18.72 6.63 -28.60
C SER A 719 -17.92 6.43 -27.30
N GLY A 720 -16.61 6.63 -27.34
CA GLY A 720 -15.74 6.54 -26.16
C GLY A 720 -15.99 7.64 -25.13
N TYR A 721 -16.58 8.75 -25.56
CA TYR A 721 -16.66 9.98 -24.81
C TYR A 721 -18.07 10.27 -24.32
N SER A 722 -18.19 10.75 -23.07
CA SER A 722 -19.43 11.37 -22.59
C SER A 722 -19.63 12.76 -23.18
N LYS A 723 -18.52 13.45 -23.45
CA LYS A 723 -18.44 14.74 -24.14
C LYS A 723 -17.01 15.06 -24.59
N ARG A 724 -16.91 15.89 -25.61
CA ARG A 724 -15.71 16.64 -26.01
C ARG A 724 -15.94 18.11 -25.66
N VAL A 725 -14.89 18.88 -25.39
CA VAL A 725 -15.00 20.33 -25.21
C VAL A 725 -13.90 21.05 -25.99
N SER A 726 -14.27 21.63 -27.13
CA SER A 726 -13.40 22.37 -28.02
C SER A 726 -13.24 23.84 -27.63
N TYR A 727 -12.14 24.44 -28.06
CA TYR A 727 -11.83 25.86 -27.95
C TYR A 727 -11.58 26.37 -29.37
N THR A 728 -12.55 27.07 -29.94
CA THR A 728 -12.55 27.51 -31.34
C THR A 728 -12.39 29.04 -31.41
N ASP A 729 -11.42 29.56 -32.17
CA ASP A 729 -11.20 31.01 -32.27
C ASP A 729 -12.31 31.71 -33.07
N LEU A 730 -12.78 32.87 -32.58
CA LEU A 730 -13.95 33.54 -33.17
C LEU A 730 -13.64 34.34 -34.44
N ASP A 731 -12.37 34.54 -34.80
CA ASP A 731 -11.97 35.27 -36.01
C ASP A 731 -11.94 34.34 -37.23
N GLN A 732 -11.22 33.22 -37.10
CA GLN A 732 -10.93 32.28 -38.18
C GLN A 732 -11.64 30.92 -38.03
N TYR A 733 -12.23 30.62 -36.87
CA TYR A 733 -12.95 29.37 -36.55
C TYR A 733 -12.04 28.13 -36.52
N ARG A 734 -10.76 28.28 -36.17
CA ARG A 734 -9.81 27.18 -35.97
C ARG A 734 -9.96 26.62 -34.56
N VAL A 735 -9.88 25.29 -34.43
CA VAL A 735 -9.89 24.62 -33.13
C VAL A 735 -8.49 24.60 -32.55
N HIS A 736 -8.25 25.33 -31.45
CA HIS A 736 -6.95 25.41 -30.78
C HIS A 736 -6.72 24.28 -29.78
N ARG A 737 -7.79 23.74 -29.20
CA ARG A 737 -7.73 22.69 -28.16
C ARG A 737 -9.04 21.90 -28.07
N ILE A 738 -8.97 20.62 -27.71
CA ILE A 738 -10.13 19.78 -27.35
C ILE A 738 -9.84 19.04 -26.03
N GLU A 739 -10.77 19.08 -25.08
CA GLU A 739 -10.78 18.26 -23.86
C GLU A 739 -11.70 17.04 -24.06
N PHE A 740 -11.21 15.83 -23.82
CA PHE A 740 -11.97 14.58 -23.97
C PHE A 740 -12.35 14.01 -22.62
N TYR A 741 -13.66 13.80 -22.39
CA TYR A 741 -14.19 13.26 -21.13
C TYR A 741 -14.70 11.84 -21.35
N ASN A 742 -14.20 10.89 -20.55
CA ASN A 742 -14.57 9.48 -20.64
C ASN A 742 -16.07 9.26 -20.28
N ARG A 743 -16.59 8.04 -20.46
CA ARG A 743 -17.97 7.69 -20.11
C ARG A 743 -18.35 7.85 -18.63
N ARG A 744 -17.39 7.95 -17.71
CA ARG A 744 -17.63 8.23 -16.28
C ARG A 744 -17.73 9.74 -15.98
N GLY A 745 -17.36 10.59 -16.94
CA GLY A 745 -17.34 12.04 -16.81
C GLY A 745 -16.00 12.61 -16.35
N ASP A 746 -14.95 11.79 -16.23
CA ASP A 746 -13.60 12.25 -15.90
C ASP A 746 -12.91 12.80 -17.16
N LEU A 747 -12.14 13.88 -17.02
CA LEU A 747 -11.21 14.32 -18.06
C LEU A 747 -10.16 13.22 -18.30
N GLU A 748 -10.03 12.76 -19.54
CA GLU A 748 -9.13 11.67 -19.92
C GLU A 748 -7.92 12.18 -20.70
N LYS A 749 -8.19 12.97 -21.76
CA LYS A 749 -7.15 13.48 -22.66
C LYS A 749 -7.38 14.94 -23.06
N ILE A 750 -6.33 15.60 -23.51
CA ILE A 750 -6.36 16.94 -24.09
C ILE A 750 -5.59 16.90 -25.41
N LEU A 751 -6.23 17.34 -26.50
CA LEU A 751 -5.60 17.60 -27.79
C LEU A 751 -5.34 19.10 -27.94
N THR A 752 -4.13 19.48 -28.35
CA THR A 752 -3.75 20.88 -28.63
C THR A 752 -3.24 21.00 -30.06
N PHE A 753 -3.62 22.06 -30.75
CA PHE A 753 -3.30 22.31 -32.16
C PHE A 753 -2.38 23.53 -32.30
N THR A 754 -1.27 23.38 -33.03
CA THR A 754 -0.23 24.40 -33.21
C THR A 754 0.32 24.44 -34.65
N ASP A 755 1.08 25.49 -34.97
CA ASP A 755 1.63 25.80 -36.31
C ASP A 755 0.55 25.78 -37.42
N PHE A 756 -0.44 26.66 -37.30
CA PHE A 756 -1.50 26.80 -38.31
C PHE A 756 -1.00 27.47 -39.59
N LYS A 757 -1.24 26.83 -40.74
CA LYS A 757 -0.97 27.40 -42.07
C LYS A 757 -2.24 27.44 -42.92
N LEU A 758 -2.34 28.46 -43.77
CA LEU A 758 -3.48 28.68 -44.66
C LEU A 758 -3.15 28.18 -46.07
N TYR A 759 -3.98 27.30 -46.60
CA TYR A 759 -3.86 26.71 -47.93
C TYR A 759 -5.01 27.13 -48.85
N LEU A 760 -4.69 27.37 -50.13
CA LEU A 760 -5.65 27.80 -51.17
C LEU A 760 -6.49 29.04 -50.76
N GLU A 761 -5.93 29.90 -49.91
CA GLU A 761 -6.60 31.09 -49.33
C GLU A 761 -7.86 30.80 -48.48
N GLN A 762 -8.15 29.53 -48.18
CA GLN A 762 -9.37 29.10 -47.47
C GLN A 762 -9.10 28.10 -46.33
N TYR A 763 -8.32 27.04 -46.56
CA TYR A 763 -8.22 25.90 -45.64
C TYR A 763 -7.09 26.08 -44.62
N TRP A 764 -7.43 26.28 -43.36
CA TRP A 764 -6.47 26.25 -42.26
C TRP A 764 -6.13 24.81 -41.88
N ARG A 765 -4.84 24.47 -41.81
CA ARG A 765 -4.36 23.17 -41.29
C ARG A 765 -3.36 23.40 -40.17
N ALA A 766 -3.52 22.69 -39.05
CA ALA A 766 -2.51 22.63 -38.00
C ALA A 766 -1.39 21.69 -38.45
N HIS A 767 -0.14 22.15 -38.37
CA HIS A 767 1.01 21.31 -38.66
C HIS A 767 1.46 20.49 -37.46
N GLU A 768 1.06 20.85 -36.24
CA GLU A 768 1.28 20.04 -35.05
C GLU A 768 0.00 19.82 -34.24
N MET A 769 -0.15 18.60 -33.74
CA MET A 769 -1.27 18.16 -32.91
C MET A 769 -0.74 17.29 -31.77
N GLU A 770 -0.79 17.77 -30.52
CA GLU A 770 -0.35 17.02 -29.34
C GLU A 770 -1.54 16.54 -28.51
N MET A 771 -1.69 15.21 -28.37
CA MET A 771 -2.66 14.54 -27.51
C MET A 771 -1.98 14.10 -26.20
N GLU A 772 -2.29 14.74 -25.07
CA GLU A 772 -1.84 14.35 -23.73
C GLU A 772 -2.94 13.57 -22.99
N ASN A 773 -2.62 12.39 -22.46
CA ASN A 773 -3.51 11.61 -21.60
C ASN A 773 -3.23 11.92 -20.12
N ILE A 774 -4.09 12.72 -19.50
CA ILE A 774 -3.93 13.28 -18.15
C ILE A 774 -3.98 12.20 -17.06
N GLN A 775 -4.66 11.09 -17.31
CA GLN A 775 -4.77 9.99 -16.35
C GLN A 775 -3.51 9.11 -16.31
N THR A 776 -2.84 8.94 -17.46
CA THR A 776 -1.66 8.07 -17.59
C THR A 776 -0.33 8.81 -17.64
N GLY A 777 -0.33 10.09 -18.01
CA GLY A 777 0.87 10.90 -18.29
C GLY A 777 1.60 10.47 -19.57
N LYS A 778 0.92 9.77 -20.49
CA LYS A 778 1.40 9.49 -21.85
C LYS A 778 0.99 10.63 -22.79
N SER A 779 1.73 10.87 -23.86
CA SER A 779 1.29 11.75 -24.95
C SER A 779 1.57 11.18 -26.34
N THR A 780 0.97 11.77 -27.37
CA THR A 780 1.31 11.53 -28.77
C THR A 780 1.29 12.84 -29.54
N THR A 781 2.38 13.15 -30.23
CA THR A 781 2.47 14.32 -31.14
C THR A 781 2.38 13.84 -32.58
N LEU A 782 1.46 14.41 -33.36
CA LEU A 782 1.45 14.33 -34.82
C LEU A 782 2.05 15.61 -35.38
N SER A 783 3.04 15.50 -36.26
CA SER A 783 3.59 16.62 -37.03
C SER A 783 3.41 16.36 -38.54
N TRP A 784 2.96 17.35 -39.29
CA TRP A 784 2.60 17.25 -40.70
C TRP A 784 3.52 18.09 -41.60
N ASN A 785 3.90 17.53 -42.75
CA ASN A 785 4.58 18.26 -43.82
C ASN A 785 3.59 19.15 -44.61
N GLU A 786 4.08 19.85 -45.63
CA GLU A 786 3.25 20.67 -46.52
C GLU A 786 2.15 19.85 -47.23
N TYR A 787 0.89 20.29 -47.06
CA TYR A 787 -0.29 19.65 -47.64
C TYR A 787 -0.35 19.88 -49.16
N LYS A 788 -0.64 18.81 -49.93
CA LYS A 788 -0.83 18.87 -51.38
C LYS A 788 -2.29 18.62 -51.73
N PHE A 789 -3.04 19.69 -51.90
CA PHE A 789 -4.45 19.67 -52.30
C PHE A 789 -4.64 19.48 -53.81
N ARG A 790 -5.81 18.98 -54.23
CA ARG A 790 -6.24 18.84 -55.64
C ARG A 790 -5.24 18.06 -56.49
N VAL A 791 -4.77 16.94 -55.94
CA VAL A 791 -3.90 15.97 -56.62
C VAL A 791 -4.71 15.02 -57.51
N ASP A 792 -4.04 14.43 -58.49
CA ASP A 792 -4.63 13.52 -59.49
C ASP A 792 -4.92 12.13 -58.88
N ILE A 793 -5.99 12.07 -58.08
CA ILE A 793 -6.53 10.86 -57.44
C ILE A 793 -8.04 10.81 -57.60
N SER A 794 -8.58 9.59 -57.62
CA SER A 794 -9.96 9.27 -57.95
C SER A 794 -10.56 8.26 -56.97
N GLU A 795 -11.89 8.11 -56.96
CA GLU A 795 -12.55 7.09 -56.12
C GLU A 795 -12.02 5.65 -56.32
N ARG A 796 -11.48 5.33 -57.51
CA ARG A 796 -10.91 4.00 -57.81
C ARG A 796 -9.71 3.68 -56.94
N ASP A 797 -9.00 4.70 -56.48
CA ASP A 797 -7.83 4.58 -55.62
C ASP A 797 -8.22 4.24 -54.17
N PHE A 798 -9.46 4.51 -53.78
CA PHE A 798 -10.06 4.24 -52.47
C PHE A 798 -10.84 2.91 -52.45
N THR A 799 -10.29 1.86 -53.05
CA THR A 799 -10.88 0.51 -53.07
C THR A 799 -9.99 -0.51 -52.36
N PRO A 800 -10.54 -1.58 -51.75
CA PRO A 800 -9.73 -2.61 -51.09
C PRO A 800 -8.69 -3.25 -52.02
N GLN A 801 -8.99 -3.35 -53.31
CA GLN A 801 -8.07 -3.86 -54.33
C GLN A 801 -6.92 -2.88 -54.65
N ALA A 802 -7.12 -1.58 -54.44
CA ALA A 802 -6.09 -0.57 -54.68
C ALA A 802 -5.06 -0.47 -53.54
N LEU A 803 -5.37 -0.96 -52.33
CA LEU A 803 -4.48 -0.89 -51.15
C LEU A 803 -3.07 -1.46 -51.39
N GLU A 804 -2.95 -2.57 -52.13
CA GLU A 804 -1.64 -3.14 -52.49
C GLU A 804 -0.84 -2.17 -53.37
N ARG A 805 -1.46 -1.50 -54.33
CA ARG A 805 -0.77 -0.51 -55.17
C ARG A 805 -0.39 0.74 -54.36
N SER A 806 -1.24 1.16 -53.42
CA SER A 806 -0.97 2.29 -52.52
C SER A 806 0.11 1.99 -51.47
N SER A 807 0.48 0.72 -51.26
CA SER A 807 1.53 0.30 -50.31
C SER A 807 2.97 0.42 -50.82
N ARG A 808 3.15 0.68 -52.13
CA ARG A 808 4.42 0.53 -52.86
C ARG A 808 5.17 1.84 -53.06
#